data_AF-A0A970U2M1-F1
#
_entry.id   AF-A0A970U2M1-F1
#
_cell.length_a   1.000
_cell.length_b   1.000
_cell.length_c   1.000
_cell.angle_alpha   90.00
_cell.angle_beta   90.00
_cell.angle_gamma   90.00
#
_symmetry.space_group_name_H-M   'P 1'
#
loop_
_entity.id
_entity.type
_entity.pdbx_description
1 polymer ?
#
loop_
_entity_poly.entity_id
_entity_poly.type
_entity_poly.pdbx_seq_one_letter_code
_entity_poly.pdbx_strand_id
1 'polypeptide(L)'
;MKKLIVCLCVCCSMLSMAQQKVTEEKLLQIMQTELNRNMQRLQNEEVPVYLLSYRIDDQQEHAIASSFGALSSSQKSSKRMLTIQVRVGSKTMDNYRETRKADYTEGNIRFFVSEKRISLDDDSKSIAQTLWLETENVYRMAVKKYEHIKTTASLLVDREDQSPDYSDADKVSYYEPPIDFATLNFNAKQWEDKLKSYTELFVDKKEILSNSGLVSILLQRKYYVNSEGTSIAQNYTAAFLYITAQTQADDGMELPMYKSYFAHTPSGLPDDATVKNDIYQIINKLILMRTAPVVDAFNGPAILSKEAAGVFFHEIFGHRVEGYRMKNESDAQTYKRKVNEEILHPDISVVFDPTINQYRGLPLNGSYQYDDEGVKGQRVLVVDKGVLKNFLMTRTPIENFPTSNGHARASINYQPVSRQSNLIVETARPYTDVELRQLLIEEAKKQGKAYGYRFEQVRGGFTLVGRYFPNSFNVTPIEVYRVYVDGRPDELVRGVDLVGTPLAMFSQIEALGDTHGNFIGTCGAESGMVPVSCCSPALFVKRIETQRKSKNQDIAPILERPYEKDIAPQSDFNSMAFKAMEDEINRNMSLRVDSLQAPYYISYLISDAKITEVSSSLGGLTKSEQLPYKNQTTTVLVGNHTFNNLNFSTNPNVRRSFPVEGDYNALRTSLWATTDECYKKAVQTLESKRTAIEQQNIPEEEKNIPDFTAVPIQTQLLSVEKADVNQQEVEKLANELSKVFENYPEFINSKVNIKVFDANVLYLNSENIKYLQAFGLTKLSVNASIKTAEGEVLNDEFICYGNSYNQLPDKETLKNSILKMIATM
;
A
#
# COMPACT_ATOMS: atom_id res chain seq x y z
N MET A 1 -7.46 6.69 -63.32
CA MET A 1 -8.37 7.00 -62.20
C MET A 1 -9.10 5.77 -61.63
N LYS A 2 -8.41 4.64 -61.34
CA LYS A 2 -9.02 3.46 -60.67
C LYS A 2 -8.12 2.80 -59.59
N LYS A 3 -6.96 3.39 -59.25
CA LYS A 3 -6.07 2.91 -58.17
C LYS A 3 -6.03 3.82 -56.93
N LEU A 4 -6.74 4.95 -56.93
CA LEU A 4 -6.76 5.90 -55.80
C LEU A 4 -7.97 5.76 -54.86
N ILE A 5 -8.95 4.90 -55.20
CA ILE A 5 -10.21 4.78 -54.44
C ILE A 5 -10.16 3.64 -53.40
N VAL A 6 -9.23 2.68 -53.53
CA VAL A 6 -9.16 1.53 -52.60
C VAL A 6 -8.41 1.85 -51.31
N CYS A 7 -7.47 2.82 -51.30
CA CYS A 7 -6.83 3.28 -50.05
C CYS A 7 -7.72 4.22 -49.22
N LEU A 8 -8.62 4.99 -49.84
CA LEU A 8 -9.50 5.90 -49.10
C LEU A 8 -10.59 5.15 -48.34
N CYS A 9 -11.11 4.04 -48.87
CA CYS A 9 -12.12 3.22 -48.19
C CYS A 9 -11.57 2.43 -46.99
N VAL A 10 -10.31 2.00 -47.01
CA VAL A 10 -9.69 1.24 -45.90
C VAL A 10 -9.33 2.16 -44.72
N CYS A 11 -8.93 3.41 -44.98
CA CYS A 11 -8.73 4.41 -43.92
C CYS A 11 -10.06 4.89 -43.31
N CYS A 12 -11.12 5.07 -44.11
CA CYS A 12 -12.45 5.43 -43.59
C CYS A 12 -13.09 4.31 -42.75
N SER A 13 -12.84 3.03 -43.04
CA SER A 13 -13.36 1.91 -42.23
C SER A 13 -12.63 1.74 -40.88
N MET A 14 -11.35 2.10 -40.79
CA MET A 14 -10.63 2.06 -39.50
C MET A 14 -10.96 3.26 -38.61
N LEU A 15 -11.17 4.45 -39.20
CA LEU A 15 -11.69 5.63 -38.49
C LEU A 15 -13.14 5.41 -38.03
N SER A 16 -14.00 4.75 -38.82
CA SER A 16 -15.36 4.44 -38.39
C SER A 16 -15.42 3.39 -37.28
N MET A 17 -14.50 2.41 -37.25
CA MET A 17 -14.43 1.42 -36.15
C MET A 17 -13.90 2.01 -34.84
N ALA A 18 -12.96 2.95 -34.90
CA ALA A 18 -12.47 3.66 -33.70
C ALA A 18 -13.53 4.62 -33.14
N GLN A 19 -14.31 5.27 -34.01
CA GLN A 19 -15.37 6.20 -33.63
C GLN A 19 -16.68 5.49 -33.25
N GLN A 20 -16.94 4.27 -33.74
CA GLN A 20 -18.03 3.39 -33.30
C GLN A 20 -17.81 2.80 -31.89
N LYS A 21 -16.56 2.59 -31.44
CA LYS A 21 -16.30 1.93 -30.15
C LYS A 21 -16.44 2.85 -28.93
N VAL A 22 -16.24 4.16 -29.09
CA VAL A 22 -16.56 5.16 -28.04
C VAL A 22 -18.06 5.14 -27.69
N THR A 23 -18.89 4.67 -28.62
CA THR A 23 -20.34 4.59 -28.48
C THR A 23 -20.82 3.40 -27.62
N GLU A 24 -19.93 2.48 -27.20
CA GLU A 24 -20.34 1.26 -26.48
C GLU A 24 -20.11 1.30 -24.95
N GLU A 25 -19.20 2.12 -24.41
CA GLU A 25 -18.93 2.16 -22.96
C GLU A 25 -19.70 3.27 -22.24
N LYS A 26 -20.75 2.85 -21.52
CA LYS A 26 -21.70 3.72 -20.80
C LYS A 26 -21.00 4.65 -19.80
N LEU A 27 -20.01 4.16 -19.04
CA LEU A 27 -19.29 4.97 -18.05
C LEU A 27 -18.56 6.18 -18.69
N LEU A 28 -17.83 5.97 -19.78
CA LEU A 28 -17.13 7.06 -20.49
C LEU A 28 -18.10 8.13 -21.00
N GLN A 29 -19.27 7.72 -21.48
CA GLN A 29 -20.31 8.64 -21.94
C GLN A 29 -20.86 9.49 -20.80
N ILE A 30 -21.10 8.88 -19.62
CA ILE A 30 -21.51 9.60 -18.42
C ILE A 30 -20.43 10.62 -18.03
N MET A 31 -19.17 10.20 -17.96
CA MET A 31 -18.03 11.08 -17.63
C MET A 31 -17.95 12.26 -18.60
N GLN A 32 -18.03 12.02 -19.90
CA GLN A 32 -17.91 13.08 -20.91
C GLN A 32 -19.09 14.05 -20.87
N THR A 33 -20.31 13.54 -20.66
CA THR A 33 -21.52 14.36 -20.55
C THR A 33 -21.41 15.32 -19.37
N GLU A 34 -21.04 14.80 -18.21
CA GLU A 34 -20.86 15.61 -17.01
C GLU A 34 -19.67 16.55 -17.10
N LEU A 35 -18.56 16.12 -17.73
CA LEU A 35 -17.41 16.97 -17.95
C LEU A 35 -17.78 18.19 -18.78
N ASN A 36 -18.50 17.98 -19.89
CA ASN A 36 -18.95 19.05 -20.76
C ASN A 36 -19.93 19.99 -20.05
N ARG A 37 -20.87 19.44 -19.29
CA ARG A 37 -21.84 20.20 -18.50
C ARG A 37 -21.15 21.12 -17.48
N ASN A 38 -20.22 20.57 -16.70
CA ASN A 38 -19.49 21.31 -15.68
C ASN A 38 -18.54 22.34 -16.31
N MET A 39 -17.82 21.97 -17.36
CA MET A 39 -16.94 22.90 -18.08
C MET A 39 -17.72 24.10 -18.65
N GLN A 40 -18.89 23.85 -19.27
CA GLN A 40 -19.73 24.91 -19.84
C GLN A 40 -20.19 25.92 -18.79
N ARG A 41 -20.45 25.45 -17.56
CA ARG A 41 -20.86 26.28 -16.42
C ARG A 41 -19.66 27.06 -15.85
N LEU A 42 -18.61 26.34 -15.50
CA LEU A 42 -17.46 26.83 -14.74
C LEU A 42 -16.52 27.76 -15.53
N GLN A 43 -16.53 27.69 -16.85
CA GLN A 43 -15.79 28.65 -17.69
C GLN A 43 -16.36 30.07 -17.63
N ASN A 44 -17.61 30.23 -17.15
CA ASN A 44 -18.31 31.51 -17.06
C ASN A 44 -18.34 32.08 -15.63
N GLU A 45 -17.68 31.44 -14.68
CA GLU A 45 -17.52 31.93 -13.31
C GLU A 45 -16.45 33.04 -13.25
N GLU A 46 -16.41 33.82 -12.16
CA GLU A 46 -15.46 34.93 -11.99
C GLU A 46 -14.00 34.51 -12.16
N VAL A 47 -13.66 33.33 -11.62
CA VAL A 47 -12.35 32.69 -11.83
C VAL A 47 -12.55 31.48 -12.75
N PRO A 48 -12.40 31.65 -14.08
CA PRO A 48 -12.81 30.64 -15.04
C PRO A 48 -11.93 29.38 -14.97
N VAL A 49 -12.57 28.22 -15.08
CA VAL A 49 -11.87 26.94 -15.31
C VAL A 49 -11.40 26.89 -16.76
N TYR A 50 -10.11 26.62 -16.96
CA TYR A 50 -9.54 26.42 -18.30
C TYR A 50 -9.24 24.96 -18.63
N LEU A 51 -9.12 24.10 -17.61
CA LEU A 51 -8.97 22.65 -17.76
C LEU A 51 -9.77 21.91 -16.70
N LEU A 52 -10.54 20.91 -17.14
CA LEU A 52 -11.22 19.94 -16.30
C LEU A 52 -10.87 18.53 -16.79
N SER A 53 -10.53 17.62 -15.87
CA SER A 53 -10.40 16.20 -16.21
C SER A 53 -10.95 15.28 -15.13
N TYR A 54 -11.48 14.14 -15.56
CA TYR A 54 -11.92 13.05 -14.69
C TYR A 54 -11.09 11.81 -14.98
N ARG A 55 -10.53 11.22 -13.93
CA ARG A 55 -9.99 9.85 -13.95
C ARG A 55 -10.83 8.96 -13.05
N ILE A 56 -11.28 7.83 -13.57
CA ILE A 56 -11.91 6.79 -12.76
C ILE A 56 -11.03 5.53 -12.81
N ASP A 57 -10.64 5.06 -11.63
CA ASP A 57 -9.92 3.80 -11.45
C ASP A 57 -10.92 2.74 -10.98
N ASP A 58 -11.28 1.81 -11.87
CA ASP A 58 -12.12 0.65 -11.57
C ASP A 58 -11.23 -0.57 -11.31
N GLN A 59 -11.26 -1.08 -10.09
CA GLN A 59 -10.34 -2.12 -9.63
C GLN A 59 -11.12 -3.32 -9.09
N GLN A 60 -10.72 -4.51 -9.52
CA GLN A 60 -11.09 -5.80 -8.94
C GLN A 60 -9.82 -6.52 -8.48
N GLU A 61 -9.85 -7.07 -7.27
CA GLU A 61 -8.73 -7.82 -6.71
C GLU A 61 -9.22 -9.08 -6.01
N HIS A 62 -8.48 -10.18 -6.18
CA HIS A 62 -8.61 -11.37 -5.35
C HIS A 62 -7.26 -11.65 -4.67
N ALA A 63 -7.23 -11.50 -3.35
CA ALA A 63 -6.05 -11.72 -2.53
C ALA A 63 -6.29 -12.86 -1.53
N ILE A 64 -5.33 -13.79 -1.45
CA ILE A 64 -5.38 -14.96 -0.57
C ILE A 64 -4.07 -15.00 0.20
N ALA A 65 -4.14 -15.14 1.52
CA ALA A 65 -2.98 -15.25 2.39
C ALA A 65 -3.06 -16.48 3.30
N SER A 66 -1.94 -17.14 3.51
CA SER A 66 -1.78 -18.23 4.48
C SER A 66 -0.57 -17.98 5.38
N SER A 67 -0.55 -18.67 6.52
CA SER A 67 0.57 -18.72 7.44
C SER A 67 0.61 -20.08 8.12
N PHE A 68 1.80 -20.70 8.17
CA PHE A 68 2.02 -22.01 8.82
C PHE A 68 1.00 -23.10 8.44
N GLY A 69 0.61 -23.17 7.16
CA GLY A 69 -0.34 -24.18 6.67
C GLY A 69 -1.82 -23.83 6.84
N ALA A 70 -2.14 -22.73 7.52
CA ALA A 70 -3.52 -22.28 7.74
C ALA A 70 -3.84 -21.00 6.95
N LEU A 71 -5.10 -20.87 6.49
CA LEU A 71 -5.55 -19.67 5.80
C LEU A 71 -5.71 -18.49 6.76
N SER A 72 -5.07 -17.36 6.41
CA SER A 72 -5.17 -16.09 7.14
C SER A 72 -6.15 -15.11 6.49
N SER A 73 -6.33 -15.17 5.17
CA SER A 73 -7.38 -14.45 4.46
C SER A 73 -7.66 -15.04 3.08
N SER A 74 -8.88 -14.87 2.57
CA SER A 74 -9.25 -15.10 1.17
C SER A 74 -10.36 -14.10 0.86
N GLN A 75 -10.01 -13.05 0.12
CA GLN A 75 -10.85 -11.86 -0.03
C GLN A 75 -10.93 -11.45 -1.50
N LYS A 76 -12.16 -11.18 -1.94
CA LYS A 76 -12.44 -10.48 -3.19
C LYS A 76 -12.85 -9.06 -2.86
N SER A 77 -12.29 -8.09 -3.56
CA SER A 77 -12.67 -6.69 -3.43
C SER A 77 -12.89 -6.07 -4.80
N SER A 78 -13.86 -5.15 -4.86
CA SER A 78 -14.09 -4.29 -6.01
C SER A 78 -14.22 -2.86 -5.51
N LYS A 79 -13.56 -1.91 -6.17
CA LYS A 79 -13.67 -0.49 -5.86
C LYS A 79 -13.60 0.32 -7.13
N ARG A 80 -14.38 1.41 -7.16
CA ARG A 80 -14.34 2.40 -8.24
C ARG A 80 -14.15 3.77 -7.63
N MET A 81 -13.05 4.42 -7.99
CA MET A 81 -12.60 5.65 -7.35
C MET A 81 -12.45 6.78 -8.37
N LEU A 82 -12.95 7.96 -8.02
CA LEU A 82 -12.92 9.16 -8.84
C LEU A 82 -11.78 10.10 -8.42
N THR A 83 -11.01 10.56 -9.40
CA THR A 83 -10.04 11.66 -9.27
C THR A 83 -10.45 12.78 -10.23
N ILE A 84 -10.59 14.01 -9.71
CA ILE A 84 -10.92 15.20 -10.50
C ILE A 84 -9.73 16.15 -10.50
N GLN A 85 -9.37 16.69 -11.67
CA GLN A 85 -8.43 17.81 -11.80
C GLN A 85 -9.18 19.04 -12.31
N VAL A 86 -9.12 20.14 -11.58
CA VAL A 86 -9.67 21.45 -11.99
C VAL A 86 -8.52 22.46 -12.00
N ARG A 87 -8.27 23.09 -13.16
CA ARG A 87 -7.32 24.20 -13.26
C ARG A 87 -8.02 25.52 -13.59
N VAL A 88 -7.74 26.53 -12.79
CA VAL A 88 -8.29 27.90 -12.90
C VAL A 88 -7.17 28.92 -13.06
N GLY A 89 -7.47 30.04 -13.71
CA GLY A 89 -6.47 31.05 -14.06
C GLY A 89 -5.99 30.87 -15.50
N SER A 90 -4.71 30.57 -15.71
CA SER A 90 -4.14 30.40 -17.04
C SER A 90 -3.01 29.38 -17.05
N LYS A 91 -2.63 28.88 -18.23
CA LYS A 91 -1.47 27.98 -18.36
C LYS A 91 -0.16 28.59 -17.84
N THR A 92 -0.02 29.92 -17.87
CA THR A 92 1.18 30.58 -17.35
C THR A 92 1.15 30.66 -15.82
N MET A 93 0.01 30.98 -15.22
CA MET A 93 -0.20 31.03 -13.76
C MET A 93 -1.55 30.41 -13.37
N ASP A 94 -1.53 29.32 -12.61
CA ASP A 94 -2.74 28.63 -12.12
C ASP A 94 -2.68 28.17 -10.66
N ASN A 95 -3.75 27.51 -10.19
CA ASN A 95 -3.88 26.95 -8.84
C ASN A 95 -2.92 25.79 -8.51
N TYR A 96 -2.14 25.28 -9.46
CA TYR A 96 -1.12 24.26 -9.23
C TYR A 96 0.28 24.86 -9.07
N ARG A 97 0.45 26.17 -9.26
CA ARG A 97 1.70 26.89 -8.98
C ARG A 97 2.17 26.62 -7.55
N GLU A 98 3.45 26.31 -7.40
CA GLU A 98 4.06 26.16 -6.09
C GLU A 98 4.35 27.52 -5.45
N THR A 99 3.91 27.68 -4.19
CA THR A 99 4.28 28.80 -3.32
C THR A 99 5.57 28.49 -2.55
N ARG A 100 6.45 29.48 -2.39
CA ARG A 100 7.83 29.32 -1.86
C ARG A 100 7.93 28.87 -0.40
N LYS A 101 6.91 29.14 0.41
CA LYS A 101 6.81 28.56 1.75
C LYS A 101 6.07 27.25 1.62
N ALA A 102 6.76 26.16 1.94
CA ALA A 102 6.11 24.96 2.40
C ALA A 102 5.36 25.33 3.69
N ASP A 103 4.11 25.80 3.56
CA ASP A 103 3.17 25.68 4.65
C ASP A 103 3.08 24.17 4.90
N TYR A 104 3.80 23.71 5.93
CA TYR A 104 3.85 22.30 6.34
C TYR A 104 2.44 21.73 6.62
N THR A 105 1.44 22.61 6.74
CA THR A 105 0.01 22.30 6.85
C THR A 105 -0.67 22.02 5.50
N GLU A 106 -0.16 22.52 4.37
CA GLU A 106 -0.75 22.35 3.03
C GLU A 106 -0.12 21.23 2.18
N GLY A 107 1.06 20.73 2.57
CA GLY A 107 1.76 19.64 1.86
C GLY A 107 0.92 18.37 1.67
N ASN A 108 -0.08 18.15 2.54
CA ASN A 108 -1.02 17.03 2.43
C ASN A 108 -2.24 17.33 1.53
N ILE A 109 -2.60 18.60 1.30
CA ILE A 109 -3.79 18.99 0.53
C ILE A 109 -3.53 18.93 -0.99
N ARG A 110 -2.27 19.09 -1.42
CA ARG A 110 -1.89 19.08 -2.84
C ARG A 110 -2.06 17.72 -3.52
N PHE A 111 -2.02 16.64 -2.75
CA PHE A 111 -1.92 15.28 -3.30
C PHE A 111 -3.00 14.33 -2.80
N PHE A 112 -3.58 14.60 -1.63
CA PHE A 112 -4.72 13.82 -1.13
C PHE A 112 -6.02 14.41 -1.69
N VAL A 113 -6.58 13.76 -2.71
CA VAL A 113 -7.98 13.99 -3.07
C VAL A 113 -8.81 13.21 -2.06
N SER A 114 -9.84 13.83 -1.48
CA SER A 114 -10.79 13.11 -0.63
C SER A 114 -11.23 11.82 -1.35
N GLU A 115 -11.22 10.68 -0.68
CA GLU A 115 -11.58 9.40 -1.31
C GLU A 115 -13.04 9.44 -1.80
N LYS A 116 -13.23 9.55 -3.13
CA LYS A 116 -14.57 9.56 -3.73
C LYS A 116 -14.87 8.23 -4.41
N ARG A 117 -15.51 7.34 -3.64
CA ARG A 117 -16.15 6.15 -4.20
C ARG A 117 -17.32 6.58 -5.07
N ILE A 118 -17.42 5.99 -6.25
CA ILE A 118 -18.57 6.14 -7.15
C ILE A 118 -19.28 4.81 -7.32
N SER A 119 -20.42 4.83 -8.01
CA SER A 119 -21.20 3.62 -8.29
C SER A 119 -20.37 2.56 -9.02
N LEU A 120 -20.41 1.32 -8.50
CA LEU A 120 -19.76 0.14 -9.06
C LEU A 120 -20.47 -0.35 -10.33
N ASP A 121 -21.77 -0.07 -10.44
CA ASP A 121 -22.56 -0.18 -11.65
C ASP A 121 -22.55 1.12 -12.45
N ASP A 122 -22.89 1.03 -13.74
CA ASP A 122 -22.93 2.20 -14.61
C ASP A 122 -24.27 2.94 -14.49
N ASP A 123 -24.73 3.18 -13.25
CA ASP A 123 -25.93 4.01 -13.00
C ASP A 123 -25.62 5.48 -13.30
N SER A 124 -26.30 6.02 -14.30
CA SER A 124 -25.99 7.36 -14.81
C SER A 124 -26.31 8.47 -13.82
N LYS A 125 -27.35 8.32 -12.99
CA LYS A 125 -27.77 9.38 -12.06
C LYS A 125 -26.82 9.46 -10.87
N SER A 126 -26.50 8.32 -10.27
CA SER A 126 -25.58 8.22 -9.13
C SER A 126 -24.18 8.73 -9.48
N ILE A 127 -23.64 8.28 -10.63
CA ILE A 127 -22.33 8.73 -11.10
C ILE A 127 -22.36 10.22 -11.46
N ALA A 128 -23.40 10.70 -12.15
CA ALA A 128 -23.49 12.10 -12.55
C ALA A 128 -23.62 13.05 -11.36
N GLN A 129 -24.43 12.70 -10.35
CA GLN A 129 -24.54 13.48 -9.12
C GLN A 129 -23.19 13.59 -8.42
N THR A 130 -22.46 12.47 -8.31
CA THR A 130 -21.14 12.45 -7.68
C THR A 130 -20.12 13.29 -8.45
N LEU A 131 -20.04 13.13 -9.78
CA LEU A 131 -19.15 13.93 -10.63
C LEU A 131 -19.43 15.43 -10.47
N TRP A 132 -20.69 15.83 -10.51
CA TRP A 132 -21.09 17.23 -10.34
C TRP A 132 -20.71 17.79 -8.98
N LEU A 133 -21.17 17.14 -7.89
CA LEU A 133 -20.94 17.62 -6.54
C LEU A 133 -19.44 17.75 -6.23
N GLU A 134 -18.66 16.75 -6.64
CA GLU A 134 -17.23 16.75 -6.37
C GLU A 134 -16.46 17.71 -7.28
N THR A 135 -16.94 17.96 -8.51
CA THR A 135 -16.37 19.02 -9.35
C THR A 135 -16.58 20.40 -8.72
N GLU A 136 -17.77 20.68 -8.16
CA GLU A 136 -18.04 21.91 -7.41
C GLU A 136 -17.10 22.09 -6.22
N ASN A 137 -16.91 21.03 -5.44
CA ASN A 137 -16.04 21.05 -4.26
C ASN A 137 -14.58 21.35 -4.66
N VAL A 138 -14.07 20.61 -5.66
CA VAL A 138 -12.68 20.77 -6.14
C VAL A 138 -12.48 22.14 -6.79
N TYR A 139 -13.48 22.66 -7.53
CA TYR A 139 -13.43 24.02 -8.08
C TYR A 139 -13.30 25.09 -6.99
N ARG A 140 -14.12 25.03 -5.93
CA ARG A 140 -14.03 26.00 -4.82
C ARG A 140 -12.65 25.96 -4.14
N MET A 141 -12.07 24.77 -3.97
CA MET A 141 -10.71 24.61 -3.46
C MET A 141 -9.68 25.21 -4.43
N ALA A 142 -9.83 24.98 -5.73
CA ALA A 142 -8.96 25.52 -6.76
C ALA A 142 -8.97 27.06 -6.79
N VAL A 143 -10.15 27.69 -6.69
CA VAL A 143 -10.30 29.15 -6.64
C VAL A 143 -9.63 29.74 -5.41
N LYS A 144 -9.89 29.19 -4.21
CA LYS A 144 -9.24 29.63 -2.96
C LYS A 144 -7.72 29.57 -3.08
N LYS A 145 -7.20 28.48 -3.63
CA LYS A 145 -5.76 28.28 -3.83
C LYS A 145 -5.18 29.24 -4.87
N TYR A 146 -5.88 29.49 -5.98
CA TYR A 146 -5.47 30.44 -7.01
C TYR A 146 -5.37 31.87 -6.46
N GLU A 147 -6.37 32.33 -5.71
CA GLU A 147 -6.35 33.66 -5.10
C GLU A 147 -5.23 33.80 -4.06
N HIS A 148 -4.97 32.74 -3.28
CA HIS A 148 -3.82 32.70 -2.38
C HIS A 148 -2.49 32.78 -3.14
N ILE A 149 -2.33 32.02 -4.24
CA ILE A 149 -1.14 32.06 -5.11
C ILE A 149 -0.94 33.45 -5.70
N LYS A 150 -2.00 34.06 -6.24
CA LYS A 150 -1.97 35.40 -6.84
C LYS A 150 -1.56 36.47 -5.82
N THR A 151 -2.10 36.39 -4.60
CA THR A 151 -1.75 37.29 -3.50
C THR A 151 -0.32 37.08 -3.02
N THR A 152 0.14 35.83 -2.93
CA THR A 152 1.49 35.50 -2.46
C THR A 152 2.55 35.85 -3.51
N ALA A 153 2.26 35.64 -4.80
CA ALA A 153 3.18 35.92 -5.89
C ALA A 153 3.55 37.41 -5.99
N SER A 154 2.65 38.34 -5.65
CA SER A 154 2.95 39.77 -5.64
C SER A 154 3.83 40.22 -4.47
N LEU A 155 4.00 39.37 -3.45
CA LEU A 155 4.79 39.63 -2.25
C LEU A 155 6.19 39.00 -2.29
N LEU A 156 6.50 38.23 -3.33
CA LEU A 156 7.74 37.46 -3.45
C LEU A 156 8.57 37.92 -4.66
N VAL A 157 9.88 37.70 -4.60
CA VAL A 157 10.79 37.90 -5.74
C VAL A 157 10.42 36.93 -6.88
N ASP A 158 10.80 37.21 -8.11
CA ASP A 158 10.59 36.30 -9.24
C ASP A 158 11.23 34.92 -9.01
N ARG A 159 10.58 33.88 -9.56
CA ARG A 159 11.06 32.47 -9.53
C ARG A 159 12.31 32.30 -10.37
N GLU A 160 13.17 31.33 -10.03
CA GLU A 160 14.24 30.93 -10.95
C GLU A 160 13.66 30.29 -12.23
N ASP A 161 12.65 29.42 -12.08
CA ASP A 161 11.97 28.79 -13.23
C ASP A 161 10.79 29.65 -13.73
N GLN A 162 10.91 30.11 -14.97
CA GLN A 162 9.91 30.96 -15.64
C GLN A 162 8.94 30.17 -16.54
N SER A 163 9.03 28.84 -16.55
CA SER A 163 8.17 27.99 -17.37
C SER A 163 6.70 28.09 -16.94
N PRO A 164 5.74 27.98 -17.87
CA PRO A 164 4.31 28.01 -17.56
C PRO A 164 3.94 26.88 -16.60
N ASP A 165 2.88 27.04 -15.81
CA ASP A 165 2.43 26.01 -14.85
C ASP A 165 1.75 24.82 -15.53
N TYR A 166 1.36 24.95 -16.81
CA TYR A 166 0.81 23.86 -17.61
C TYR A 166 1.17 23.97 -19.10
N SER A 167 1.26 22.81 -19.76
CA SER A 167 1.58 22.66 -21.19
C SER A 167 0.49 21.91 -21.94
N ASP A 168 0.43 22.16 -23.24
CA ASP A 168 -0.44 21.45 -24.17
C ASP A 168 0.00 20.00 -24.39
N ALA A 169 -0.97 19.15 -24.74
CA ALA A 169 -0.75 17.78 -25.15
C ALA A 169 -1.68 17.43 -26.33
N ASP A 170 -1.32 16.38 -27.06
CA ASP A 170 -2.16 15.88 -28.15
C ASP A 170 -3.50 15.36 -27.62
N LYS A 171 -4.56 15.61 -28.38
CA LYS A 171 -5.89 15.03 -28.12
C LYS A 171 -5.88 13.58 -28.52
N VAL A 172 -6.32 12.70 -27.62
CA VAL A 172 -6.25 11.26 -27.83
C VAL A 172 -7.62 10.62 -27.60
N SER A 173 -8.00 9.70 -28.49
CA SER A 173 -9.08 8.75 -28.26
C SER A 173 -8.51 7.34 -28.31
N TYR A 174 -8.47 6.65 -27.17
CA TYR A 174 -7.85 5.32 -27.05
C TYR A 174 -8.70 4.39 -26.17
N TYR A 175 -9.00 3.20 -26.67
CA TYR A 175 -9.87 2.26 -25.98
C TYR A 175 -9.35 0.84 -26.15
N GLU A 176 -9.06 0.18 -25.04
CA GLU A 176 -8.84 -1.26 -24.99
C GLU A 176 -10.15 -1.97 -24.66
N PRO A 177 -10.45 -3.14 -25.25
CA PRO A 177 -11.60 -3.93 -24.84
C PRO A 177 -11.60 -4.19 -23.33
N PRO A 178 -12.76 -4.12 -22.64
CA PRO A 178 -12.83 -4.45 -21.22
C PRO A 178 -12.47 -5.93 -21.00
N ILE A 179 -11.72 -6.19 -19.94
CA ILE A 179 -11.40 -7.55 -19.49
C ILE A 179 -12.35 -7.91 -18.36
N ASP A 180 -12.94 -9.11 -18.41
CA ASP A 180 -13.65 -9.68 -17.27
C ASP A 180 -12.65 -10.42 -16.38
N PHE A 181 -12.69 -10.18 -15.07
CA PHE A 181 -11.84 -10.87 -14.09
C PHE A 181 -11.92 -12.40 -14.23
N ALA A 182 -13.10 -12.95 -14.57
CA ALA A 182 -13.27 -14.39 -14.77
C ALA A 182 -12.37 -14.96 -15.89
N THR A 183 -12.03 -14.15 -16.90
CA THR A 183 -11.16 -14.55 -18.02
C THR A 183 -9.69 -14.66 -17.66
N LEU A 184 -9.28 -14.17 -16.48
CA LEU A 184 -7.93 -14.36 -15.95
C LEU A 184 -7.67 -15.79 -15.47
N ASN A 185 -8.71 -16.65 -15.46
CA ASN A 185 -8.63 -18.07 -15.09
C ASN A 185 -8.01 -18.33 -13.70
N PHE A 186 -8.25 -17.43 -12.75
CA PHE A 186 -7.77 -17.59 -11.37
C PHE A 186 -8.68 -18.52 -10.57
N ASN A 187 -8.17 -19.70 -10.20
CA ASN A 187 -8.86 -20.64 -9.32
C ASN A 187 -8.47 -20.39 -7.86
N ALA A 188 -9.35 -19.68 -7.12
CA ALA A 188 -9.10 -19.32 -5.73
C ALA A 188 -8.87 -20.55 -4.83
N LYS A 189 -9.71 -21.58 -4.96
CA LYS A 189 -9.62 -22.78 -4.13
C LYS A 189 -8.29 -23.51 -4.31
N GLN A 190 -7.85 -23.64 -5.57
CA GLN A 190 -6.54 -24.22 -5.88
C GLN A 190 -5.39 -23.41 -5.25
N TRP A 191 -5.48 -22.08 -5.29
CA TRP A 191 -4.46 -21.21 -4.72
C TRP A 191 -4.46 -21.18 -3.18
N GLU A 192 -5.62 -21.32 -2.53
CA GLU A 192 -5.70 -21.56 -1.09
C GLU A 192 -4.90 -22.81 -0.71
N ASP A 193 -5.14 -23.92 -1.39
CA ASP A 193 -4.48 -25.20 -1.10
C ASP A 193 -2.97 -25.14 -1.39
N LYS A 194 -2.56 -24.48 -2.48
CA LYS A 194 -1.14 -24.22 -2.80
C LYS A 194 -0.46 -23.40 -1.71
N LEU A 195 -1.03 -22.26 -1.33
CA LEU A 195 -0.46 -21.38 -0.32
C LEU A 195 -0.36 -22.07 1.05
N LYS A 196 -1.33 -22.89 1.45
CA LYS A 196 -1.21 -23.71 2.65
C LYS A 196 -0.02 -24.67 2.54
N SER A 197 0.10 -25.40 1.44
CA SER A 197 1.22 -26.33 1.24
C SER A 197 2.60 -25.66 1.23
N TYR A 198 2.67 -24.39 0.82
CA TYR A 198 3.90 -23.61 0.83
C TYR A 198 4.25 -23.16 2.25
N THR A 199 3.29 -22.62 2.99
CA THR A 199 3.56 -22.10 4.34
C THR A 199 3.67 -23.19 5.40
N GLU A 200 3.12 -24.38 5.14
CA GLU A 200 3.31 -25.58 5.96
C GLU A 200 4.79 -25.98 6.07
N LEU A 201 5.63 -25.68 5.06
CA LEU A 201 7.07 -26.00 5.09
C LEU A 201 7.83 -25.31 6.23
N PHE A 202 7.27 -24.25 6.82
CA PHE A 202 7.85 -23.55 7.97
C PHE A 202 7.43 -24.15 9.32
N VAL A 203 6.42 -25.03 9.35
CA VAL A 203 5.78 -25.53 10.57
C VAL A 203 6.74 -26.30 11.47
N ASP A 204 7.60 -27.14 10.90
CA ASP A 204 8.58 -27.91 11.66
C ASP A 204 9.86 -27.12 12.02
N LYS A 205 9.93 -25.84 11.63
CA LYS A 205 11.09 -24.97 11.87
C LYS A 205 10.78 -24.05 13.06
N LYS A 206 11.17 -24.49 14.26
CA LYS A 206 10.89 -23.76 15.52
C LYS A 206 11.58 -22.40 15.58
N GLU A 207 12.68 -22.25 14.86
CA GLU A 207 13.43 -21.01 14.71
C GLU A 207 12.67 -19.94 13.92
N ILE A 208 11.70 -20.34 13.10
CA ILE A 208 10.88 -19.42 12.31
C ILE A 208 9.73 -18.95 13.18
N LEU A 209 9.73 -17.65 13.47
CA LEU A 209 8.79 -17.00 14.38
C LEU A 209 7.51 -16.59 13.66
N SER A 210 7.62 -16.17 12.40
CA SER A 210 6.48 -15.84 11.54
C SER A 210 6.77 -16.13 10.08
N ASN A 211 5.71 -16.42 9.33
CA ASN A 211 5.73 -16.48 7.87
C ASN A 211 4.41 -15.99 7.29
N SER A 212 4.41 -15.67 6.01
CA SER A 212 3.20 -15.46 5.23
C SER A 212 3.44 -15.79 3.77
N GLY A 213 2.49 -16.49 3.17
CA GLY A 213 2.36 -16.60 1.73
C GLY A 213 1.14 -15.80 1.28
N LEU A 214 1.31 -14.91 0.30
CA LEU A 214 0.27 -14.07 -0.27
C LEU A 214 0.26 -14.24 -1.79
N VAL A 215 -0.91 -14.53 -2.36
CA VAL A 215 -1.16 -14.34 -3.79
C VAL A 215 -2.18 -13.22 -3.97
N SER A 216 -1.93 -12.30 -4.90
CA SER A 216 -2.88 -11.24 -5.26
C SER A 216 -3.00 -11.13 -6.77
N ILE A 217 -4.23 -11.23 -7.27
CA ILE A 217 -4.58 -11.01 -8.68
C ILE A 217 -5.38 -9.73 -8.78
N LEU A 218 -4.83 -8.77 -9.51
CA LEU A 218 -5.35 -7.43 -9.67
C LEU A 218 -5.73 -7.20 -11.14
N LEU A 219 -6.96 -6.76 -11.36
CA LEU A 219 -7.44 -6.19 -12.61
C LEU A 219 -7.87 -4.75 -12.35
N GLN A 220 -7.30 -3.81 -13.08
CA GLN A 220 -7.68 -2.41 -13.03
C GLN A 220 -8.00 -1.93 -14.44
N ARG A 221 -9.10 -1.19 -14.57
CA ARG A 221 -9.44 -0.45 -15.78
C ARG A 221 -9.46 1.04 -15.44
N LYS A 222 -8.61 1.80 -16.12
CA LYS A 222 -8.50 3.25 -15.96
C LYS A 222 -9.27 3.94 -17.06
N TYR A 223 -10.18 4.82 -16.67
CA TYR A 223 -10.90 5.72 -17.55
C TYR A 223 -10.40 7.14 -17.33
N TYR A 224 -10.14 7.88 -18.42
CA TYR A 224 -9.72 9.28 -18.34
C TYR A 224 -10.42 10.09 -19.42
N VAL A 225 -11.02 11.22 -19.04
CA VAL A 225 -11.53 12.23 -19.98
C VAL A 225 -11.09 13.62 -19.56
N ASN A 226 -10.86 14.52 -20.52
CA ASN A 226 -10.59 15.93 -20.24
C ASN A 226 -11.35 16.90 -21.16
N SER A 227 -11.37 18.17 -20.77
CA SER A 227 -12.05 19.26 -21.50
C SER A 227 -11.38 19.65 -22.83
N GLU A 228 -10.16 19.16 -23.08
CA GLU A 228 -9.47 19.35 -24.36
C GLU A 228 -9.91 18.34 -25.42
N GLY A 229 -10.59 17.26 -25.00
CA GLY A 229 -11.17 16.23 -25.86
C GLY A 229 -10.46 14.87 -25.80
N THR A 230 -9.52 14.68 -24.87
CA THR A 230 -8.91 13.36 -24.65
C THR A 230 -9.90 12.43 -23.96
N SER A 231 -9.98 11.18 -24.41
CA SER A 231 -10.83 10.13 -23.87
C SER A 231 -10.11 8.77 -23.97
N ILE A 232 -9.84 8.15 -22.83
CA ILE A 232 -9.00 6.95 -22.71
C ILE A 232 -9.69 5.90 -21.84
N ALA A 233 -9.65 4.65 -22.27
CA ALA A 233 -9.89 3.49 -21.42
C ALA A 233 -8.81 2.43 -21.65
N GLN A 234 -8.07 2.07 -20.59
CA GLN A 234 -6.96 1.11 -20.66
C GLN A 234 -6.97 0.15 -19.47
N ASN A 235 -6.51 -1.08 -19.68
CA ASN A 235 -6.45 -2.13 -18.67
C ASN A 235 -5.04 -2.24 -18.06
N TYR A 236 -4.98 -2.73 -16.84
CA TYR A 236 -3.78 -3.12 -16.13
C TYR A 236 -4.08 -4.41 -15.37
N THR A 237 -3.26 -5.43 -15.58
CA THR A 237 -3.38 -6.73 -14.90
C THR A 237 -2.07 -7.06 -14.21
N ALA A 238 -2.16 -7.58 -12.99
CA ALA A 238 -1.01 -8.00 -12.22
C ALA A 238 -1.34 -9.25 -11.40
N ALA A 239 -0.38 -10.16 -11.31
CA ALA A 239 -0.42 -11.34 -10.48
C ALA A 239 0.86 -11.36 -9.64
N PHE A 240 0.70 -11.30 -8.32
CA PHE A 240 1.81 -11.36 -7.37
C PHE A 240 1.73 -12.65 -6.56
N LEU A 241 2.88 -13.29 -6.36
CA LEU A 241 3.09 -14.29 -5.31
C LEU A 241 4.23 -13.81 -4.43
N TYR A 242 3.96 -13.66 -3.13
CA TYR A 242 4.90 -13.14 -2.16
C TYR A 242 5.01 -14.11 -0.99
N ILE A 243 6.21 -14.62 -0.73
CA ILE A 243 6.51 -15.46 0.43
C ILE A 243 7.47 -14.72 1.33
N THR A 244 7.15 -14.61 2.62
CA THR A 244 8.01 -13.97 3.62
C THR A 244 8.12 -14.85 4.85
N ALA A 245 9.27 -14.81 5.50
CA ALA A 245 9.50 -15.44 6.79
C ALA A 245 10.46 -14.60 7.63
N GLN A 246 10.36 -14.75 8.95
CA GLN A 246 11.18 -14.01 9.89
C GLN A 246 11.68 -14.91 11.02
N THR A 247 12.92 -14.69 11.41
CA THR A 247 13.52 -15.22 12.64
C THR A 247 14.15 -14.09 13.45
N GLN A 248 14.77 -14.44 14.57
CA GLN A 248 15.51 -13.53 15.42
C GLN A 248 16.85 -14.16 15.80
N ALA A 249 17.92 -13.38 15.73
CA ALA A 249 19.23 -13.77 16.24
C ALA A 249 19.23 -13.74 17.78
N ASP A 250 20.18 -14.44 18.40
CA ASP A 250 20.27 -14.53 19.88
C ASP A 250 20.55 -13.18 20.54
N ASP A 251 21.06 -12.21 19.78
CA ASP A 251 21.23 -10.85 20.25
C ASP A 251 19.93 -10.02 20.20
N GLY A 252 18.84 -10.51 19.63
CA GLY A 252 17.56 -9.80 19.52
C GLY A 252 17.31 -9.15 18.14
N MET A 253 18.27 -9.22 17.21
CA MET A 253 18.08 -8.67 15.86
C MET A 253 17.05 -9.47 15.05
N GLU A 254 16.02 -8.81 14.54
CA GLU A 254 15.06 -9.41 13.61
C GLU A 254 15.67 -9.62 12.22
N LEU A 255 15.43 -10.80 11.66
CA LEU A 255 15.99 -11.25 10.39
C LEU A 255 14.83 -11.63 9.46
N PRO A 256 14.34 -10.70 8.64
CA PRO A 256 13.32 -10.99 7.64
C PRO A 256 13.96 -11.47 6.32
N MET A 257 13.30 -12.39 5.65
CA MET A 257 13.58 -12.75 4.26
C MET A 257 12.28 -12.87 3.47
N TYR A 258 12.39 -12.65 2.16
CA TYR A 258 11.26 -12.79 1.27
C TYR A 258 11.68 -13.30 -0.11
N LYS A 259 10.69 -13.82 -0.84
CA LYS A 259 10.74 -14.04 -2.27
C LYS A 259 9.45 -13.47 -2.88
N SER A 260 9.60 -12.68 -3.93
CA SER A 260 8.49 -12.14 -4.71
C SER A 260 8.54 -12.64 -6.14
N TYR A 261 7.36 -12.86 -6.70
CA TYR A 261 7.15 -13.17 -8.11
C TYR A 261 6.06 -12.25 -8.65
N PHE A 262 6.23 -11.84 -9.89
CA PHE A 262 5.27 -11.04 -10.62
C PHE A 262 5.05 -11.62 -12.01
N ALA A 263 3.80 -11.62 -12.44
CA ALA A 263 3.39 -11.85 -13.81
C ALA A 263 2.21 -10.94 -14.16
N HIS A 264 1.98 -10.74 -15.46
CA HIS A 264 0.81 -9.96 -15.93
C HIS A 264 -0.51 -10.71 -15.74
N THR A 265 -0.48 -12.04 -15.64
CA THR A 265 -1.65 -12.89 -15.40
C THR A 265 -1.29 -14.05 -14.46
N PRO A 266 -2.27 -14.70 -13.79
CA PRO A 266 -2.00 -15.80 -12.88
C PRO A 266 -1.22 -16.97 -13.50
N SER A 267 -1.38 -17.20 -14.81
CA SER A 267 -0.72 -18.28 -15.54
C SER A 267 0.80 -18.13 -15.67
N GLY A 268 1.33 -16.90 -15.49
CA GLY A 268 2.76 -16.63 -15.52
C GLY A 268 3.45 -16.76 -14.16
N LEU A 269 2.71 -17.06 -13.09
CA LEU A 269 3.30 -17.34 -11.77
C LEU A 269 4.11 -18.65 -11.81
N PRO A 270 5.16 -18.78 -10.99
CA PRO A 270 6.05 -19.94 -11.00
C PRO A 270 5.33 -21.24 -10.64
N ASP A 271 5.94 -22.37 -11.02
CA ASP A 271 5.48 -23.69 -10.60
C ASP A 271 5.77 -23.98 -9.11
N ASP A 272 5.10 -25.02 -8.58
CA ASP A 272 5.19 -25.37 -7.17
C ASP A 272 6.60 -25.81 -6.76
N ALA A 273 7.36 -26.43 -7.66
CA ALA A 273 8.71 -26.90 -7.37
C ALA A 273 9.67 -25.72 -7.15
N THR A 274 9.57 -24.71 -8.01
CA THR A 274 10.33 -23.45 -7.92
C THR A 274 10.03 -22.73 -6.60
N VAL A 275 8.74 -22.57 -6.27
CA VAL A 275 8.34 -21.88 -5.04
C VAL A 275 8.83 -22.62 -3.79
N LYS A 276 8.68 -23.95 -3.75
CA LYS A 276 9.13 -24.76 -2.61
C LYS A 276 10.65 -24.75 -2.47
N ASN A 277 11.40 -24.81 -3.57
CA ASN A 277 12.85 -24.68 -3.55
C ASN A 277 13.29 -23.34 -2.93
N ASP A 278 12.67 -22.24 -3.34
CA ASP A 278 13.00 -20.92 -2.81
C ASP A 278 12.62 -20.78 -1.33
N ILE A 279 11.54 -21.43 -0.88
CA ILE A 279 11.19 -21.54 0.54
C ILE A 279 12.27 -22.27 1.33
N TYR A 280 12.80 -23.39 0.83
CA TYR A 280 13.91 -24.07 1.48
C TYR A 280 15.17 -23.20 1.57
N GLN A 281 15.46 -22.41 0.53
CA GLN A 281 16.57 -21.45 0.57
C GLN A 281 16.34 -20.36 1.63
N ILE A 282 15.12 -19.81 1.72
CA ILE A 282 14.75 -18.85 2.77
C ILE A 282 14.97 -19.45 4.16
N ILE A 283 14.45 -20.66 4.42
CA ILE A 283 14.61 -21.35 5.72
C ILE A 283 16.09 -21.50 6.06
N ASN A 284 16.88 -22.04 5.13
CA ASN A 284 18.31 -22.29 5.36
C ASN A 284 19.07 -20.99 5.65
N LYS A 285 18.82 -19.93 4.86
CA LYS A 285 19.47 -18.64 5.04
C LYS A 285 19.08 -17.98 6.35
N LEU A 286 17.80 -18.01 6.74
CA LEU A 286 17.34 -17.48 8.02
C LEU A 286 18.05 -18.16 9.20
N ILE A 287 18.15 -19.49 9.18
CA ILE A 287 18.85 -20.25 10.22
C ILE A 287 20.33 -19.84 10.28
N LEU A 288 21.02 -19.75 9.14
CA LEU A 288 22.43 -19.34 9.09
C LEU A 288 22.63 -17.89 9.58
N MET A 289 21.72 -16.97 9.25
CA MET A 289 21.81 -15.58 9.66
C MET A 289 21.68 -15.37 11.17
N ARG A 290 21.00 -16.26 11.90
CA ARG A 290 20.89 -16.16 13.37
C ARG A 290 22.26 -16.11 14.04
N THR A 291 23.20 -16.90 13.53
CA THR A 291 24.57 -17.01 14.05
C THR A 291 25.58 -16.19 13.24
N ALA A 292 25.16 -15.52 12.17
CA ALA A 292 26.04 -14.68 11.37
C ALA A 292 26.60 -13.52 12.21
N PRO A 293 27.87 -13.14 12.03
CA PRO A 293 28.46 -12.04 12.76
C PRO A 293 27.76 -10.71 12.44
N VAL A 294 27.53 -9.91 13.49
CA VAL A 294 27.16 -8.50 13.35
C VAL A 294 28.39 -7.74 12.92
N VAL A 295 28.22 -6.83 11.96
CA VAL A 295 29.32 -6.03 11.46
C VAL A 295 29.10 -4.56 11.74
N ASP A 296 30.21 -3.85 11.98
CA ASP A 296 30.21 -2.41 12.20
C ASP A 296 30.13 -1.63 10.89
N ALA A 297 30.08 -0.30 11.02
CA ALA A 297 30.17 0.61 9.89
C ALA A 297 31.42 0.31 9.05
N PHE A 298 31.24 0.30 7.74
CA PHE A 298 32.28 -0.03 6.79
C PHE A 298 32.35 1.05 5.71
N ASN A 299 33.58 1.33 5.31
CA ASN A 299 33.87 2.10 4.12
C ASN A 299 34.88 1.32 3.29
N GLY A 300 34.52 0.98 2.05
CA GLY A 300 35.33 0.16 1.14
C GLY A 300 34.54 -0.30 -0.07
N PRO A 301 35.13 -1.12 -0.95
CA PRO A 301 34.52 -1.51 -2.20
C PRO A 301 33.40 -2.54 -2.01
N ALA A 302 32.44 -2.54 -2.93
CA ALA A 302 31.34 -3.49 -2.90
C ALA A 302 30.82 -3.87 -4.28
N ILE A 303 30.18 -5.05 -4.35
CA ILE A 303 29.31 -5.47 -5.44
C ILE A 303 27.87 -5.44 -4.94
N LEU A 304 26.99 -4.83 -5.72
CA LEU A 304 25.55 -4.93 -5.54
C LEU A 304 25.03 -5.93 -6.58
N SER A 305 24.23 -6.90 -6.15
CA SER A 305 23.54 -7.82 -7.05
C SER A 305 22.63 -7.07 -8.01
N LYS A 306 22.12 -7.76 -9.03
CA LYS A 306 21.25 -7.18 -10.06
C LYS A 306 20.02 -6.45 -9.48
N GLU A 307 19.34 -7.08 -8.53
CA GLU A 307 18.17 -6.51 -7.85
C GLU A 307 18.57 -5.32 -6.95
N ALA A 308 19.65 -5.48 -6.16
CA ALA A 308 20.17 -4.44 -5.29
C ALA A 308 20.65 -3.21 -6.07
N ALA A 309 21.29 -3.41 -7.21
CA ALA A 309 21.73 -2.36 -8.13
C ALA A 309 20.52 -1.63 -8.73
N GLY A 310 19.46 -2.35 -9.11
CA GLY A 310 18.22 -1.75 -9.59
C GLY A 310 17.59 -0.79 -8.57
N VAL A 311 17.45 -1.23 -7.31
CA VAL A 311 16.96 -0.37 -6.22
C VAL A 311 17.93 0.78 -5.95
N PHE A 312 19.24 0.52 -5.97
CA PHE A 312 20.25 1.55 -5.81
C PHE A 312 20.07 2.69 -6.82
N PHE A 313 20.00 2.41 -8.13
CA PHE A 313 19.71 3.41 -9.15
C PHE A 313 18.35 4.09 -8.96
N HIS A 314 17.32 3.35 -8.54
CA HIS A 314 16.01 3.93 -8.24
C HIS A 314 16.08 5.05 -7.19
N GLU A 315 16.74 4.77 -6.06
CA GLU A 315 16.81 5.70 -4.92
C GLU A 315 17.79 6.85 -5.15
N ILE A 316 18.98 6.56 -5.67
CA ILE A 316 20.02 7.59 -5.79
C ILE A 316 19.79 8.49 -6.99
N PHE A 317 19.18 7.96 -8.06
CA PHE A 317 19.06 8.63 -9.34
C PHE A 317 17.60 8.92 -9.72
N GLY A 318 16.75 7.91 -9.70
CA GLY A 318 15.43 7.95 -10.32
C GLY A 318 14.54 9.11 -9.87
N HIS A 319 14.39 9.33 -8.56
CA HIS A 319 13.59 10.44 -8.04
C HIS A 319 14.14 11.83 -8.38
N ARG A 320 15.45 11.96 -8.64
CA ARG A 320 16.10 13.24 -8.94
C ARG A 320 15.94 13.67 -10.39
N VAL A 321 15.43 12.78 -11.24
CA VAL A 321 15.08 13.07 -12.64
C VAL A 321 13.57 13.17 -12.86
N GLU A 322 12.77 13.15 -11.79
CA GLU A 322 11.34 13.49 -11.81
C GLU A 322 11.18 15.02 -11.97
N GLY A 323 10.89 15.46 -13.20
CA GLY A 323 10.95 16.86 -13.61
C GLY A 323 10.01 17.80 -12.87
N TYR A 324 8.85 17.33 -12.40
CA TYR A 324 7.90 18.12 -11.61
C TYR A 324 8.57 18.80 -10.40
N ARG A 325 9.51 18.10 -9.74
CA ARG A 325 10.23 18.59 -8.57
C ARG A 325 11.20 19.74 -8.88
N MET A 326 11.63 19.90 -10.14
CA MET A 326 12.61 20.92 -10.52
C MET A 326 12.05 22.36 -10.47
N LYS A 327 10.73 22.50 -10.26
CA LYS A 327 10.07 23.76 -9.94
C LYS A 327 9.98 24.05 -8.44
N ASN A 328 10.17 23.04 -7.61
CA ASN A 328 10.01 23.15 -6.16
C ASN A 328 11.27 23.67 -5.51
N GLU A 329 11.20 24.86 -4.93
CA GLU A 329 12.34 25.48 -4.26
C GLU A 329 12.77 24.73 -2.99
N SER A 330 11.87 23.95 -2.39
CA SER A 330 12.19 23.06 -1.26
C SER A 330 12.89 21.77 -1.69
N ASP A 331 12.85 21.41 -2.98
CA ASP A 331 13.64 20.32 -3.54
C ASP A 331 15.11 20.76 -3.72
N ALA A 332 16.04 19.82 -3.63
CA ALA A 332 17.46 20.10 -3.80
C ALA A 332 17.84 20.40 -5.26
N GLN A 333 17.01 20.00 -6.23
CA GLN A 333 17.17 20.26 -7.67
C GLN A 333 18.55 19.84 -8.18
N THR A 334 19.07 18.72 -7.68
CA THR A 334 20.48 18.28 -7.82
C THR A 334 20.99 18.29 -9.27
N TYR A 335 20.11 17.99 -10.23
CA TYR A 335 20.46 17.84 -11.64
C TYR A 335 19.97 18.95 -12.56
N LYS A 336 19.21 19.93 -12.05
CA LYS A 336 18.58 20.96 -12.88
C LYS A 336 19.56 21.69 -13.79
N ARG A 337 20.78 21.94 -13.29
CA ARG A 337 21.85 22.66 -14.01
C ARG A 337 22.89 21.74 -14.66
N LYS A 338 22.69 20.42 -14.64
CA LYS A 338 23.65 19.41 -15.13
C LYS A 338 23.27 18.77 -16.47
N VAL A 339 22.28 19.32 -17.16
CA VAL A 339 21.86 18.82 -18.48
C VAL A 339 23.02 18.99 -19.46
N ASN A 340 23.35 17.93 -20.19
CA ASN A 340 24.53 17.77 -21.04
C ASN A 340 25.88 17.69 -20.30
N GLU A 341 25.89 17.52 -18.98
CA GLU A 341 27.10 17.21 -18.21
C GLU A 341 27.21 15.71 -17.93
N GLU A 342 28.45 15.25 -17.73
CA GLU A 342 28.73 13.90 -17.25
C GLU A 342 28.36 13.77 -15.77
N ILE A 343 27.47 12.83 -15.47
CA ILE A 343 26.98 12.55 -14.11
C ILE A 343 27.17 11.08 -13.70
N LEU A 344 27.48 10.20 -14.64
CA LEU A 344 27.74 8.77 -14.48
C LEU A 344 28.97 8.37 -15.30
N HIS A 345 29.51 7.17 -15.06
CA HIS A 345 30.60 6.62 -15.87
C HIS A 345 30.20 6.57 -17.37
N PRO A 346 31.10 6.90 -18.32
CA PRO A 346 30.78 7.00 -19.76
C PRO A 346 30.22 5.73 -20.41
N ASP A 347 30.44 4.57 -19.80
CA ASP A 347 29.88 3.31 -20.31
C ASP A 347 28.41 3.11 -19.95
N ILE A 348 27.84 3.91 -19.05
CA ILE A 348 26.52 3.68 -18.45
C ILE A 348 25.45 4.53 -19.11
N SER A 349 24.32 3.90 -19.45
CA SER A 349 23.10 4.59 -19.89
C SER A 349 21.93 4.21 -18.99
N VAL A 350 21.01 5.14 -18.77
CA VAL A 350 19.82 4.95 -17.95
C VAL A 350 18.59 5.39 -18.73
N VAL A 351 17.64 4.48 -18.86
CA VAL A 351 16.41 4.63 -19.64
C VAL A 351 15.21 4.40 -18.74
N PHE A 352 14.14 5.15 -18.99
CA PHE A 352 12.81 4.87 -18.45
C PHE A 352 11.88 4.53 -19.60
N ASP A 353 11.31 3.33 -19.62
CA ASP A 353 10.50 2.86 -20.75
C ASP A 353 9.16 2.23 -20.31
N PRO A 354 8.07 3.01 -20.26
CA PRO A 354 6.75 2.48 -19.94
C PRO A 354 6.13 1.66 -21.08
N THR A 355 6.72 1.66 -22.28
CA THR A 355 6.10 1.05 -23.47
C THR A 355 6.32 -0.45 -23.57
N ILE A 356 7.20 -1.01 -22.72
CA ILE A 356 7.55 -2.42 -22.68
C ILE A 356 7.08 -3.08 -21.38
N ASN A 357 6.63 -4.33 -21.48
CA ASN A 357 6.14 -5.13 -20.36
C ASN A 357 7.09 -6.28 -19.96
N GLN A 358 8.21 -6.41 -20.68
CA GLN A 358 9.30 -7.32 -20.40
C GLN A 358 10.62 -6.73 -20.93
N TYR A 359 11.74 -7.08 -20.29
CA TYR A 359 13.08 -6.74 -20.76
C TYR A 359 14.01 -7.93 -20.56
N ARG A 360 14.64 -8.42 -21.63
CA ARG A 360 15.51 -9.62 -21.63
C ARG A 360 14.85 -10.84 -20.96
N GLY A 361 13.56 -11.05 -21.20
CA GLY A 361 12.76 -12.15 -20.63
C GLY A 361 12.31 -11.93 -19.18
N LEU A 362 12.72 -10.83 -18.54
CA LEU A 362 12.27 -10.45 -17.21
C LEU A 362 10.96 -9.65 -17.32
N PRO A 363 9.91 -9.99 -16.57
CA PRO A 363 8.66 -9.23 -16.61
C PRO A 363 8.84 -7.83 -15.99
N LEU A 364 8.03 -6.87 -16.42
CA LEU A 364 8.06 -5.50 -15.93
C LEU A 364 6.66 -5.05 -15.52
N ASN A 365 6.59 -4.31 -14.43
CA ASN A 365 5.34 -3.85 -13.81
C ASN A 365 5.13 -2.32 -13.90
N GLY A 366 6.07 -1.57 -14.49
CA GLY A 366 5.95 -0.13 -14.70
C GLY A 366 5.37 0.26 -16.06
N SER A 367 4.79 -0.67 -16.81
CA SER A 367 4.32 -0.46 -18.18
C SER A 367 2.93 0.18 -18.26
N TYR A 368 2.73 1.08 -19.23
CA TYR A 368 1.44 1.70 -19.55
C TYR A 368 1.49 2.35 -20.94
N GLN A 369 0.32 2.51 -21.58
CA GLN A 369 0.21 3.16 -22.88
C GLN A 369 0.05 4.67 -22.77
N TYR A 370 -0.80 5.11 -21.84
CA TYR A 370 -1.02 6.52 -21.51
C TYR A 370 -0.85 6.74 -20.01
N ASP A 371 -0.26 7.87 -19.65
CA ASP A 371 -0.08 8.28 -18.28
C ASP A 371 -1.40 8.79 -17.66
N ASP A 372 -1.34 9.19 -16.40
CA ASP A 372 -2.52 9.65 -15.64
C ASP A 372 -2.93 11.11 -15.94
N GLU A 373 -2.27 11.78 -16.89
CA GLU A 373 -2.72 13.05 -17.51
C GLU A 373 -3.18 12.87 -18.98
N GLY A 374 -3.27 11.62 -19.44
CA GLY A 374 -3.71 11.27 -20.79
C GLY A 374 -2.65 11.46 -21.87
N VAL A 375 -1.37 11.57 -21.51
CA VAL A 375 -0.25 11.70 -22.44
C VAL A 375 0.33 10.32 -22.76
N LYS A 376 0.67 10.07 -24.03
CA LYS A 376 1.29 8.81 -24.45
C LYS A 376 2.62 8.60 -23.71
N GLY A 377 2.78 7.45 -23.04
CA GLY A 377 4.04 7.07 -22.40
C GLY A 377 5.15 6.90 -23.44
N GLN A 378 6.34 7.45 -23.16
CA GLN A 378 7.48 7.41 -24.09
C GLN A 378 8.69 6.77 -23.45
N ARG A 379 9.52 6.11 -24.26
CA ARG A 379 10.88 5.73 -23.84
C ARG A 379 11.74 6.99 -23.71
N VAL A 380 12.27 7.25 -22.53
CA VAL A 380 13.12 8.40 -22.24
C VAL A 380 14.54 7.94 -21.91
N LEU A 381 15.50 8.29 -22.77
CA LEU A 381 16.92 8.16 -22.49
C LEU A 381 17.34 9.33 -21.58
N VAL A 382 17.39 9.07 -20.28
CA VAL A 382 17.69 10.10 -19.27
C VAL A 382 19.20 10.29 -19.18
N VAL A 383 19.99 9.22 -19.20
CA VAL A 383 21.45 9.28 -19.29
C VAL A 383 21.91 8.51 -20.51
N ASP A 384 22.67 9.18 -21.37
CA ASP A 384 23.33 8.59 -22.53
C ASP A 384 24.83 8.57 -22.28
N LYS A 385 25.41 7.39 -22.09
CA LYS A 385 26.86 7.20 -21.93
C LYS A 385 27.49 8.16 -20.92
N GLY A 386 26.95 8.16 -19.70
CA GLY A 386 27.40 9.02 -18.61
C GLY A 386 26.78 10.43 -18.58
N VAL A 387 26.22 10.91 -19.70
CA VAL A 387 25.76 12.30 -19.84
C VAL A 387 24.25 12.44 -19.60
N LEU A 388 23.85 13.35 -18.71
CA LEU A 388 22.43 13.65 -18.47
C LEU A 388 21.81 14.34 -19.69
N LYS A 389 20.69 13.82 -20.19
CA LYS A 389 20.00 14.34 -21.39
C LYS A 389 18.59 14.83 -21.13
N ASN A 390 17.82 14.15 -20.29
CA ASN A 390 16.39 14.39 -20.15
C ASN A 390 15.92 14.27 -18.70
N PHE A 391 14.68 14.70 -18.46
CA PHE A 391 13.91 14.45 -17.25
C PHE A 391 12.64 13.66 -17.58
N LEU A 392 12.04 13.03 -16.57
CA LEU A 392 10.69 12.48 -16.65
C LEU A 392 9.70 13.62 -16.49
N MET A 393 8.91 13.90 -17.52
CA MET A 393 8.11 15.12 -17.63
C MET A 393 6.62 14.82 -17.55
N THR A 394 5.89 15.73 -16.92
CA THR A 394 4.42 15.80 -16.97
C THR A 394 3.99 16.98 -17.83
N ARG A 395 2.70 17.28 -17.86
CA ARG A 395 2.20 18.52 -18.45
C ARG A 395 2.54 19.77 -17.64
N THR A 396 3.27 19.66 -16.54
CA THR A 396 3.93 20.78 -15.85
C THR A 396 5.37 20.89 -16.39
N PRO A 397 5.65 21.82 -17.32
CA PRO A 397 6.97 21.92 -17.95
C PRO A 397 8.01 22.50 -17.01
N ILE A 398 9.29 22.38 -17.35
CA ILE A 398 10.40 23.06 -16.67
C ILE A 398 11.30 23.72 -17.71
N GLU A 399 12.25 24.54 -17.27
CA GLU A 399 13.14 25.26 -18.18
C GLU A 399 13.84 24.28 -19.15
N ASN A 400 13.82 24.58 -20.45
CA ASN A 400 14.31 23.75 -21.56
C ASN A 400 13.54 22.44 -21.84
N PHE A 401 12.51 22.10 -21.06
CA PHE A 401 11.66 20.92 -21.26
C PHE A 401 10.17 21.33 -21.28
N PRO A 402 9.69 21.88 -22.41
CA PRO A 402 8.37 22.53 -22.48
C PRO A 402 7.19 21.56 -22.61
N THR A 403 7.43 20.26 -22.81
CA THR A 403 6.40 19.27 -23.13
C THR A 403 6.50 18.04 -22.24
N SER A 404 5.36 17.41 -21.97
CA SER A 404 5.29 16.09 -21.31
C SER A 404 5.90 15.00 -22.20
N ASN A 405 6.51 13.99 -21.56
CA ASN A 405 6.92 12.75 -22.21
C ASN A 405 6.17 11.53 -21.64
N GLY A 406 4.99 11.78 -21.07
CA GLY A 406 4.08 10.74 -20.61
C GLY A 406 4.52 10.06 -19.32
N HIS A 407 5.05 10.81 -18.35
CA HIS A 407 5.48 10.26 -17.06
C HIS A 407 4.67 10.81 -15.87
N ALA A 408 3.49 11.38 -16.11
CA ALA A 408 2.60 11.83 -15.04
C ALA A 408 1.85 10.63 -14.45
N ARG A 409 2.23 10.14 -13.27
CA ARG A 409 1.61 8.94 -12.67
C ARG A 409 1.11 9.18 -11.26
N ALA A 410 0.06 8.46 -10.90
CA ALA A 410 -0.53 8.49 -9.58
C ALA A 410 -1.16 7.15 -9.19
N SER A 411 -1.22 6.91 -7.88
CA SER A 411 -2.13 5.96 -7.28
C SER A 411 -3.57 6.42 -7.43
N ILE A 412 -4.48 5.48 -7.22
CA ILE A 412 -5.90 5.74 -7.00
C ILE A 412 -6.06 6.81 -5.92
N ASN A 413 -6.91 7.83 -6.16
CA ASN A 413 -7.17 9.00 -5.30
C ASN A 413 -6.07 10.07 -5.24
N TYR A 414 -5.00 9.96 -6.03
CA TYR A 414 -3.93 10.95 -6.04
C TYR A 414 -3.86 11.72 -7.36
N GLN A 415 -3.44 12.97 -7.28
CA GLN A 415 -3.09 13.78 -8.45
C GLN A 415 -1.75 13.30 -9.04
N PRO A 416 -1.62 13.26 -10.38
CA PRO A 416 -0.39 12.80 -11.01
C PRO A 416 0.76 13.80 -10.86
N VAL A 417 1.97 13.28 -10.67
CA VAL A 417 3.25 14.02 -10.76
C VAL A 417 4.22 13.23 -11.63
N SER A 418 5.39 13.79 -11.98
CA SER A 418 6.38 13.04 -12.74
C SER A 418 6.88 11.88 -11.91
N ARG A 419 6.76 10.65 -12.42
CA ARG A 419 7.14 9.42 -11.71
C ARG A 419 7.89 8.47 -12.61
N GLN A 420 8.73 7.65 -11.98
CA GLN A 420 9.41 6.54 -12.63
C GLN A 420 8.43 5.50 -13.23
N SER A 421 8.88 4.79 -14.26
CA SER A 421 8.19 3.68 -14.94
C SER A 421 9.00 2.38 -14.83
N ASN A 422 9.57 1.90 -15.93
CA ASN A 422 10.56 0.83 -15.96
C ASN A 422 11.94 1.45 -16.10
N LEU A 423 12.70 1.50 -15.00
CA LEU A 423 14.10 1.92 -14.99
C LEU A 423 14.95 0.79 -15.59
N ILE A 424 15.76 1.10 -16.60
CA ILE A 424 16.65 0.14 -17.26
C ILE A 424 18.05 0.74 -17.29
N VAL A 425 19.01 0.01 -16.72
CA VAL A 425 20.43 0.37 -16.73
C VAL A 425 21.15 -0.49 -17.76
N GLU A 426 21.91 0.15 -18.63
CA GLU A 426 22.69 -0.49 -19.69
C GLU A 426 24.16 -0.09 -19.57
N THR A 427 25.05 -1.00 -19.99
CA THR A 427 26.49 -0.75 -20.07
C THR A 427 27.01 -1.06 -21.47
N ALA A 428 27.88 -0.19 -22.00
CA ALA A 428 28.62 -0.44 -23.23
C ALA A 428 29.80 -1.40 -23.03
N ARG A 429 30.22 -1.61 -21.78
CA ARG A 429 31.34 -2.47 -21.39
C ARG A 429 30.91 -3.43 -20.27
N PRO A 430 30.29 -4.56 -20.62
CA PRO A 430 29.85 -5.54 -19.64
C PRO A 430 31.01 -6.35 -19.07
N TYR A 431 30.90 -6.75 -17.80
CA TYR A 431 31.83 -7.64 -17.11
C TYR A 431 31.10 -8.89 -16.63
N THR A 432 31.76 -10.03 -16.64
CA THR A 432 31.25 -11.25 -16.01
C THR A 432 31.26 -11.15 -14.48
N ASP A 433 30.46 -11.96 -13.79
CA ASP A 433 30.47 -12.00 -12.31
C ASP A 433 31.87 -12.32 -11.72
N VAL A 434 32.67 -13.12 -12.44
CA VAL A 434 34.05 -13.45 -12.07
C VAL A 434 34.95 -12.21 -12.16
N GLU A 435 34.83 -11.43 -13.24
CA GLU A 435 35.59 -10.19 -13.42
C GLU A 435 35.17 -9.13 -12.40
N LEU A 436 33.87 -8.97 -12.12
CA LEU A 436 33.40 -8.06 -11.06
C LEU A 436 33.97 -8.45 -9.69
N ARG A 437 33.98 -9.74 -9.36
CA ARG A 437 34.61 -10.25 -8.12
C ARG A 437 36.11 -9.95 -8.08
N GLN A 438 36.80 -10.08 -9.20
CA GLN A 438 38.22 -9.78 -9.29
C GLN A 438 38.49 -8.28 -9.06
N LEU A 439 37.69 -7.38 -9.67
CA LEU A 439 37.74 -5.94 -9.44
C LEU A 439 37.52 -5.58 -7.95
N LEU A 440 36.56 -6.24 -7.30
CA LEU A 440 36.30 -6.08 -5.86
C LEU A 440 37.53 -6.45 -5.02
N ILE A 441 38.16 -7.59 -5.31
CA ILE A 441 39.33 -8.06 -4.58
C ILE A 441 40.54 -7.14 -4.80
N GLU A 442 40.77 -6.70 -6.02
CA GLU A 442 41.87 -5.79 -6.37
C GLU A 442 41.71 -4.43 -5.69
N GLU A 443 40.52 -3.84 -5.75
CA GLU A 443 40.25 -2.55 -5.11
C GLU A 443 40.31 -2.68 -3.58
N ALA A 444 39.84 -3.79 -3.00
CA ALA A 444 39.97 -4.03 -1.56
C ALA A 444 41.44 -4.12 -1.13
N LYS A 445 42.29 -4.84 -1.88
CA LYS A 445 43.74 -4.89 -1.62
C LYS A 445 44.39 -3.51 -1.73
N LYS A 446 44.03 -2.74 -2.77
CA LYS A 446 44.54 -1.38 -2.99
C LYS A 446 44.16 -0.42 -1.85
N GLN A 447 42.97 -0.58 -1.27
CA GLN A 447 42.51 0.20 -0.11
C GLN A 447 42.99 -0.36 1.23
N GLY A 448 43.82 -1.42 1.25
CA GLY A 448 44.31 -2.06 2.47
C GLY A 448 43.19 -2.76 3.28
N LYS A 449 42.11 -3.18 2.62
CA LYS A 449 40.97 -3.86 3.25
C LYS A 449 41.15 -5.38 3.14
N ALA A 450 40.82 -6.09 4.22
CA ALA A 450 40.83 -7.56 4.24
C ALA A 450 39.71 -8.18 3.39
N TYR A 451 38.66 -7.41 3.12
CA TYR A 451 37.49 -7.84 2.36
C TYR A 451 36.78 -6.64 1.71
N GLY A 452 35.97 -6.91 0.70
CA GLY A 452 34.89 -6.05 0.23
C GLY A 452 33.52 -6.66 0.56
N TYR A 453 32.44 -5.95 0.28
CA TYR A 453 31.07 -6.48 0.48
C TYR A 453 30.40 -6.91 -0.81
N ARG A 454 29.53 -7.92 -0.71
CA ARG A 454 28.55 -8.28 -1.74
C ARG A 454 27.15 -8.18 -1.13
N PHE A 455 26.34 -7.26 -1.65
CA PHE A 455 24.93 -7.10 -1.27
C PHE A 455 24.10 -7.97 -2.20
N GLU A 456 23.63 -9.11 -1.69
CA GLU A 456 22.96 -10.11 -2.51
C GLU A 456 21.47 -9.83 -2.67
N GLN A 457 20.79 -9.46 -1.59
CA GLN A 457 19.36 -9.19 -1.61
C GLN A 457 19.01 -7.97 -0.75
N VAL A 458 18.04 -7.19 -1.22
CA VAL A 458 17.52 -5.99 -0.56
C VAL A 458 16.01 -6.06 -0.40
N ARG A 459 15.47 -5.38 0.60
CA ARG A 459 14.01 -5.25 0.80
C ARG A 459 13.43 -4.00 0.14
N GLY A 460 14.26 -2.98 -0.09
CA GLY A 460 13.86 -1.69 -0.63
C GLY A 460 14.83 -0.60 -0.19
N GLY A 461 14.38 0.65 -0.24
CA GLY A 461 15.13 1.80 0.22
C GLY A 461 14.26 3.05 0.35
N PHE A 462 14.91 4.17 0.68
CA PHE A 462 14.32 5.50 0.59
C PHE A 462 15.39 6.53 0.29
N THR A 463 14.99 7.69 -0.23
CA THR A 463 15.88 8.83 -0.45
C THR A 463 15.28 10.14 0.06
N LEU A 464 16.14 11.01 0.60
CA LEU A 464 15.82 12.39 0.94
C LEU A 464 16.32 13.29 -0.18
N VAL A 465 15.37 13.95 -0.86
CA VAL A 465 15.63 14.86 -2.00
C VAL A 465 15.46 16.34 -1.65
N GLY A 466 15.00 16.64 -0.43
CA GLY A 466 14.75 18.02 0.01
C GLY A 466 16.03 18.83 0.25
N ARG A 467 15.89 20.16 0.25
CA ARG A 467 16.99 21.12 0.48
C ARG A 467 17.39 21.28 1.94
N TYR A 468 16.44 21.09 2.87
CA TYR A 468 16.61 21.45 4.28
C TYR A 468 17.39 20.42 5.11
N PHE A 469 17.44 19.18 4.65
CA PHE A 469 18.25 18.12 5.24
C PHE A 469 19.31 17.66 4.24
N PRO A 470 20.44 17.11 4.69
CA PRO A 470 21.43 16.52 3.80
C PRO A 470 20.76 15.51 2.88
N ASN A 471 21.01 15.63 1.58
CA ASN A 471 20.53 14.67 0.60
C ASN A 471 21.19 13.32 0.85
N SER A 472 20.37 12.33 1.16
CA SER A 472 20.85 10.99 1.52
C SER A 472 19.95 9.92 0.92
N PHE A 473 20.45 8.70 0.94
CA PHE A 473 19.66 7.53 0.63
C PHE A 473 19.98 6.44 1.65
N ASN A 474 19.05 5.50 1.77
CA ASN A 474 19.22 4.26 2.51
C ASN A 474 18.71 3.13 1.62
N VAL A 475 19.52 2.09 1.45
CA VAL A 475 19.08 0.80 0.91
C VAL A 475 19.19 -0.21 2.03
N THR A 476 18.12 -0.99 2.22
CA THR A 476 18.00 -1.94 3.34
C THR A 476 18.28 -3.37 2.85
N PRO A 477 19.52 -3.87 2.97
CA PRO A 477 19.84 -5.23 2.59
C PRO A 477 19.29 -6.25 3.61
N ILE A 478 19.04 -7.45 3.12
CA ILE A 478 18.64 -8.60 3.92
C ILE A 478 19.59 -9.80 3.76
N GLU A 479 20.53 -9.72 2.81
CA GLU A 479 21.57 -10.73 2.62
C GLU A 479 22.86 -10.04 2.14
N VAL A 480 23.93 -10.16 2.94
CA VAL A 480 25.22 -9.50 2.69
C VAL A 480 26.37 -10.45 2.99
N TYR A 481 27.39 -10.46 2.14
CA TYR A 481 28.58 -11.28 2.31
C TYR A 481 29.85 -10.44 2.36
N ARG A 482 30.80 -10.82 3.23
CA ARG A 482 32.20 -10.43 3.10
C ARG A 482 32.87 -11.28 2.05
N VAL A 483 33.49 -10.63 1.08
CA VAL A 483 34.32 -11.26 0.05
C VAL A 483 35.78 -10.98 0.40
N TYR A 484 36.48 -12.02 0.86
CA TYR A 484 37.85 -11.87 1.35
C TYR A 484 38.87 -11.83 0.22
N VAL A 485 39.92 -11.02 0.42
CA VAL A 485 41.00 -10.85 -0.55
C VAL A 485 42.03 -11.98 -0.55
N ASP A 486 42.01 -12.81 0.49
CA ASP A 486 42.92 -13.95 0.70
C ASP A 486 42.39 -15.28 0.16
N GLY A 487 41.18 -15.28 -0.42
CA GLY A 487 40.59 -16.43 -1.09
C GLY A 487 39.82 -17.40 -0.19
N ARG A 488 39.65 -17.09 1.11
CA ARG A 488 38.74 -17.89 1.95
C ARG A 488 37.28 -17.77 1.48
N PRO A 489 36.39 -18.71 1.85
CA PRO A 489 34.98 -18.64 1.47
C PRO A 489 34.29 -17.35 1.93
N ASP A 490 33.30 -16.91 1.16
CA ASP A 490 32.50 -15.73 1.51
C ASP A 490 31.78 -15.95 2.85
N GLU A 491 31.82 -14.95 3.73
CA GLU A 491 31.18 -15.01 5.06
C GLU A 491 29.88 -14.22 5.02
N LEU A 492 28.76 -14.90 5.31
CA LEU A 492 27.46 -14.24 5.50
C LEU A 492 27.51 -13.36 6.74
N VAL A 493 27.09 -12.11 6.61
CA VAL A 493 27.10 -11.12 7.69
C VAL A 493 25.76 -10.41 7.83
N ARG A 494 25.52 -9.78 8.98
CA ARG A 494 24.26 -9.06 9.25
C ARG A 494 24.48 -7.72 9.95
N GLY A 495 23.40 -6.93 10.02
CA GLY A 495 23.34 -5.74 10.86
C GLY A 495 23.86 -4.45 10.21
N VAL A 496 23.79 -4.34 8.88
CA VAL A 496 24.18 -3.12 8.15
C VAL A 496 23.11 -2.63 7.20
N ASP A 497 23.01 -1.31 7.07
CA ASP A 497 22.31 -0.62 5.99
C ASP A 497 23.32 0.09 5.09
N LEU A 498 23.03 0.16 3.78
CA LEU A 498 23.83 0.93 2.82
C LEU A 498 23.32 2.37 2.82
N VAL A 499 24.19 3.32 3.11
CA VAL A 499 23.85 4.76 3.18
C VAL A 499 24.86 5.60 2.42
N GLY A 500 24.50 6.83 2.16
CA GLY A 500 25.44 7.80 1.61
C GLY A 500 24.73 9.00 1.01
N THR A 501 25.53 9.85 0.36
CA THR A 501 25.00 10.94 -0.48
C THR A 501 25.08 10.53 -1.96
N PRO A 502 24.05 10.82 -2.77
CA PRO A 502 24.01 10.40 -4.17
C PRO A 502 25.24 10.85 -4.97
N LEU A 503 25.59 12.15 -4.89
CA LEU A 503 26.72 12.71 -5.64
C LEU A 503 28.06 12.03 -5.32
N ALA A 504 28.32 11.73 -4.05
CA ALA A 504 29.53 11.01 -3.66
C ALA A 504 29.52 9.59 -4.23
N MET A 505 28.38 8.89 -4.15
CA MET A 505 28.26 7.51 -4.58
C MET A 505 28.35 7.31 -6.09
N PHE A 506 27.82 8.23 -6.91
CA PHE A 506 27.92 8.12 -8.38
C PHE A 506 29.36 8.08 -8.86
N SER A 507 30.24 8.88 -8.25
CA SER A 507 31.67 8.89 -8.59
C SER A 507 32.40 7.59 -8.23
N GLN A 508 31.76 6.68 -7.49
CA GLN A 508 32.33 5.41 -7.09
C GLN A 508 31.89 4.25 -7.99
N ILE A 509 30.89 4.44 -8.86
CA ILE A 509 30.44 3.44 -9.83
C ILE A 509 31.52 3.24 -10.90
N GLU A 510 31.96 1.99 -11.10
CA GLU A 510 33.05 1.68 -12.02
C GLU A 510 32.65 0.69 -13.12
N ALA A 511 31.95 -0.39 -12.76
CA ALA A 511 31.71 -1.50 -13.69
C ALA A 511 30.34 -2.13 -13.46
N LEU A 512 29.74 -2.63 -14.55
CA LEU A 512 28.45 -3.30 -14.54
C LEU A 512 28.57 -4.70 -15.16
N GLY A 513 27.72 -5.61 -14.67
CA GLY A 513 27.62 -6.98 -15.14
C GLY A 513 27.15 -7.13 -16.59
N ASP A 514 27.27 -8.34 -17.12
CA ASP A 514 26.82 -8.76 -18.46
C ASP A 514 25.36 -9.23 -18.51
N THR A 515 24.79 -9.57 -17.36
CA THR A 515 23.44 -10.12 -17.21
C THR A 515 22.57 -9.23 -16.33
N HIS A 516 21.29 -9.10 -16.69
CA HIS A 516 20.32 -8.29 -15.95
C HIS A 516 19.51 -9.12 -14.97
N GLY A 517 19.05 -8.46 -13.93
CA GLY A 517 17.95 -8.89 -13.06
C GLY A 517 16.99 -7.72 -12.88
N ASN A 518 15.85 -7.98 -12.26
CA ASN A 518 14.83 -6.97 -12.02
C ASN A 518 14.35 -7.00 -10.58
N PHE A 519 14.22 -5.82 -10.00
CA PHE A 519 13.42 -5.62 -8.81
C PHE A 519 12.04 -5.11 -9.23
N ILE A 520 10.98 -5.77 -8.77
CA ILE A 520 9.60 -5.37 -9.01
C ILE A 520 8.98 -4.96 -7.68
N GLY A 521 8.44 -3.74 -7.65
CA GLY A 521 7.82 -3.20 -6.44
C GLY A 521 6.91 -2.02 -6.73
N THR A 522 6.55 -1.33 -5.66
CA THR A 522 5.81 -0.06 -5.71
C THR A 522 6.72 1.05 -5.22
N CYS A 523 6.68 2.18 -5.93
CA CYS A 523 7.43 3.38 -5.60
C CYS A 523 6.49 4.36 -4.91
N GLY A 524 6.85 4.87 -3.74
CA GLY A 524 6.10 5.89 -3.00
C GLY A 524 6.61 7.29 -3.29
N ALA A 525 5.71 8.23 -3.59
CA ALA A 525 6.01 9.66 -3.64
C ALA A 525 4.72 10.46 -3.36
N GLU A 526 4.71 11.76 -3.68
CA GLU A 526 3.56 12.64 -3.47
C GLU A 526 2.29 12.10 -4.12
N SER A 527 2.40 11.47 -5.31
CA SER A 527 1.26 10.89 -6.01
C SER A 527 0.88 9.47 -5.55
N GLY A 528 1.36 9.04 -4.39
CA GLY A 528 1.11 7.70 -3.82
C GLY A 528 2.08 6.61 -4.30
N MET A 529 1.67 5.36 -4.09
CA MET A 529 2.34 4.12 -4.49
C MET A 529 2.03 3.73 -5.95
N VAL A 530 2.99 3.90 -6.87
CA VAL A 530 2.84 3.50 -8.29
C VAL A 530 3.69 2.27 -8.59
N PRO A 531 3.22 1.33 -9.43
CA PRO A 531 4.00 0.14 -9.76
C PRO A 531 5.19 0.51 -10.65
N VAL A 532 6.37 -0.02 -10.34
CA VAL A 532 7.64 0.25 -11.05
C VAL A 532 8.44 -1.03 -11.23
N SER A 533 9.43 -0.99 -12.12
CA SER A 533 10.44 -2.03 -12.21
C SER A 533 11.83 -1.42 -12.38
N CYS A 534 12.81 -2.03 -11.74
CA CYS A 534 14.20 -1.60 -11.78
C CYS A 534 15.04 -2.74 -12.35
N CYS A 535 15.43 -2.62 -13.63
CA CYS A 535 16.27 -3.57 -14.34
C CYS A 535 17.71 -3.08 -14.39
N SER A 536 18.62 -3.84 -13.78
CA SER A 536 20.03 -3.52 -13.78
C SER A 536 20.88 -4.80 -13.86
N PRO A 537 22.08 -4.72 -14.45
CA PRO A 537 23.14 -5.67 -14.16
C PRO A 537 23.63 -5.52 -12.70
N ALA A 538 24.43 -6.49 -12.25
CA ALA A 538 25.21 -6.33 -11.04
C ALA A 538 26.14 -5.12 -11.17
N LEU A 539 26.41 -4.44 -10.06
CA LEU A 539 27.12 -3.17 -10.03
C LEU A 539 28.34 -3.28 -9.12
N PHE A 540 29.52 -2.96 -9.63
CA PHE A 540 30.72 -2.77 -8.83
C PHE A 540 30.93 -1.28 -8.53
N VAL A 541 31.12 -0.99 -7.24
CA VAL A 541 31.43 0.33 -6.70
C VAL A 541 32.75 0.28 -5.94
N LYS A 542 33.63 1.24 -6.22
CA LYS A 542 34.93 1.39 -5.56
C LYS A 542 34.80 1.68 -4.07
N ARG A 543 33.68 2.29 -3.66
CA ARG A 543 33.45 2.68 -2.28
C ARG A 543 31.98 2.81 -1.97
N ILE A 544 31.57 2.23 -0.86
CA ILE A 544 30.28 2.42 -0.20
C ILE A 544 30.48 2.87 1.24
N GLU A 545 29.41 3.34 1.85
CA GLU A 545 29.33 3.55 3.29
C GLU A 545 28.20 2.69 3.87
N THR A 546 28.50 1.93 4.92
CA THR A 546 27.46 1.24 5.69
C THR A 546 27.33 1.84 7.07
N GLN A 547 26.11 1.84 7.58
CA GLN A 547 25.83 2.13 8.98
C GLN A 547 25.29 0.88 9.66
N ARG A 548 25.49 0.80 10.98
CA ARG A 548 24.93 -0.29 11.77
C ARG A 548 23.41 -0.17 11.80
N LYS A 549 22.73 -1.27 11.51
CA LYS A 549 21.28 -1.36 11.61
C LYS A 549 20.86 -1.19 13.07
N SER A 550 19.77 -0.45 13.30
CA SER A 550 19.19 -0.34 14.63
C SER A 550 18.86 -1.73 15.16
N LYS A 551 19.24 -1.98 16.41
CA LYS A 551 19.05 -3.26 17.08
C LYS A 551 17.77 -3.18 17.90
N ASN A 552 16.82 -4.09 17.64
CA ASN A 552 15.71 -4.27 18.57
C ASN A 552 16.26 -4.82 19.90
N GLN A 553 15.85 -4.24 21.02
CA GLN A 553 16.24 -4.70 22.36
C GLN A 553 15.35 -5.83 22.88
N ASP A 554 14.31 -6.19 22.13
CA ASP A 554 13.44 -7.30 22.47
C ASP A 554 14.20 -8.63 22.44
N ILE A 555 14.10 -9.39 23.54
CA ILE A 555 14.61 -10.76 23.60
C ILE A 555 13.74 -11.70 22.76
N ALA A 556 14.31 -12.86 22.40
CA ALA A 556 13.58 -13.95 21.76
C ALA A 556 12.33 -14.38 22.53
N PRO A 557 11.32 -14.96 21.87
CA PRO A 557 10.20 -15.57 22.59
C PRO A 557 10.68 -16.51 23.68
N ILE A 558 10.09 -16.38 24.87
CA ILE A 558 10.54 -17.05 26.09
C ILE A 558 10.24 -18.55 26.02
N LEU A 559 9.06 -18.89 25.50
CA LEU A 559 8.67 -20.27 25.21
C LEU A 559 8.78 -20.52 23.71
N GLU A 560 9.12 -21.76 23.32
CA GLU A 560 9.15 -22.16 21.91
C GLU A 560 7.79 -21.94 21.22
N ARG A 561 7.76 -21.83 19.88
CA ARG A 561 6.48 -21.78 19.16
C ARG A 561 5.69 -23.09 19.39
N PRO A 562 4.40 -23.05 19.76
CA PRO A 562 3.60 -24.26 19.98
C PRO A 562 3.36 -25.00 18.66
N TYR A 563 3.41 -26.33 18.72
CA TYR A 563 3.03 -27.18 17.61
C TYR A 563 2.66 -28.58 18.11
N GLU A 564 1.51 -29.09 17.68
CA GLU A 564 1.06 -30.46 17.90
C GLU A 564 0.83 -31.15 16.55
N LYS A 565 1.53 -32.26 16.32
CA LYS A 565 1.38 -33.04 15.09
C LYS A 565 0.06 -33.81 15.05
N ASP A 566 -0.31 -34.40 16.18
CA ASP A 566 -1.50 -35.25 16.30
C ASP A 566 -2.59 -34.50 17.07
N ILE A 567 -3.45 -33.79 16.34
CA ILE A 567 -4.56 -33.03 16.93
C ILE A 567 -5.81 -33.91 16.93
N ALA A 568 -6.40 -34.12 18.12
CA ALA A 568 -7.69 -34.79 18.22
C ALA A 568 -8.77 -34.03 17.43
N PRO A 569 -9.62 -34.71 16.64
CA PRO A 569 -10.68 -34.06 15.85
C PRO A 569 -11.54 -33.17 16.74
N GLN A 570 -11.73 -31.92 16.33
CA GLN A 570 -12.59 -30.97 17.03
C GLN A 570 -13.94 -30.88 16.32
N SER A 571 -15.03 -30.79 17.07
CA SER A 571 -16.39 -30.78 16.54
C SER A 571 -16.74 -29.50 15.76
N ASP A 572 -16.17 -28.37 16.17
CA ASP A 572 -16.46 -27.03 15.64
C ASP A 572 -15.36 -26.03 16.03
N PHE A 573 -15.36 -24.85 15.38
CA PHE A 573 -14.39 -23.78 15.63
C PHE A 573 -14.36 -23.32 17.10
N ASN A 574 -15.52 -23.18 17.75
CA ASN A 574 -15.57 -22.61 19.10
C ASN A 574 -14.93 -23.57 20.11
N SER A 575 -15.25 -24.86 20.01
CA SER A 575 -14.67 -25.91 20.86
C SER A 575 -13.14 -25.96 20.70
N MET A 576 -12.66 -25.91 19.47
CA MET A 576 -11.23 -25.85 19.15
C MET A 576 -10.56 -24.58 19.68
N ALA A 577 -11.19 -23.41 19.51
CA ALA A 577 -10.67 -22.14 20.00
C ALA A 577 -10.57 -22.13 21.53
N PHE A 578 -11.59 -22.60 22.26
CA PHE A 578 -11.51 -22.74 23.71
C PHE A 578 -10.39 -23.68 24.15
N LYS A 579 -10.21 -24.82 23.46
CA LYS A 579 -9.09 -25.73 23.74
C LYS A 579 -7.75 -25.03 23.56
N ALA A 580 -7.56 -24.32 22.43
CA ALA A 580 -6.33 -23.57 22.16
C ALA A 580 -6.08 -22.47 23.22
N MET A 581 -7.13 -21.77 23.65
CA MET A 581 -7.06 -20.77 24.73
C MET A 581 -6.64 -21.42 26.06
N GLU A 582 -7.23 -22.54 26.44
CA GLU A 582 -6.93 -23.26 27.68
C GLU A 582 -5.49 -23.77 27.69
N ASP A 583 -5.06 -24.42 26.60
CA ASP A 583 -3.70 -24.95 26.47
C ASP A 583 -2.64 -23.83 26.54
N GLU A 584 -2.89 -22.70 25.87
CA GLU A 584 -1.97 -21.56 25.96
C GLU A 584 -2.04 -20.82 27.29
N ILE A 585 -3.17 -20.74 27.99
CA ILE A 585 -3.18 -20.24 29.37
C ILE A 585 -2.30 -21.13 30.24
N ASN A 586 -2.56 -22.43 30.26
CA ASN A 586 -1.85 -23.41 31.08
C ASN A 586 -0.34 -23.37 30.83
N ARG A 587 0.05 -23.27 29.56
CA ARG A 587 1.45 -23.18 29.16
C ARG A 587 2.10 -21.87 29.62
N ASN A 588 1.43 -20.74 29.41
CA ASN A 588 2.03 -19.41 29.61
C ASN A 588 1.96 -18.91 31.05
N MET A 589 1.20 -19.56 31.96
CA MET A 589 1.25 -19.25 33.39
C MET A 589 2.65 -19.48 34.01
N SER A 590 3.50 -20.27 33.35
CA SER A 590 4.89 -20.51 33.75
C SER A 590 5.91 -19.55 33.11
N LEU A 591 5.46 -18.59 32.28
CA LEU A 591 6.34 -17.63 31.61
C LEU A 591 7.19 -16.87 32.63
N ARG A 592 8.51 -16.83 32.38
CA ARG A 592 9.43 -16.09 33.25
C ARG A 592 10.66 -15.63 32.48
N VAL A 593 11.03 -14.37 32.66
CA VAL A 593 12.34 -13.83 32.25
C VAL A 593 13.19 -13.67 33.50
N ASP A 594 14.29 -14.41 33.58
CA ASP A 594 15.27 -14.37 34.67
C ASP A 594 14.62 -14.39 36.07
N SER A 595 14.88 -13.37 36.89
CA SER A 595 14.35 -13.21 38.25
C SER A 595 12.97 -12.55 38.30
N LEU A 596 12.45 -12.05 37.17
CA LEU A 596 11.20 -11.30 37.11
C LEU A 596 10.00 -12.22 37.42
N GLN A 597 8.87 -11.62 37.78
CA GLN A 597 7.69 -12.36 38.23
C GLN A 597 6.97 -13.03 37.05
N ALA A 598 6.39 -14.21 37.30
CA ALA A 598 5.54 -14.90 36.34
C ALA A 598 4.15 -14.24 36.24
N PRO A 599 3.39 -14.46 35.15
CA PRO A 599 1.98 -14.08 35.11
C PRO A 599 1.21 -14.68 36.27
N TYR A 600 0.35 -13.87 36.90
CA TYR A 600 -0.66 -14.38 37.82
C TYR A 600 -2.05 -14.42 37.16
N TYR A 601 -2.24 -13.68 36.06
CA TYR A 601 -3.48 -13.64 35.32
C TYR A 601 -3.21 -13.56 33.81
N ILE A 602 -3.93 -14.38 33.05
CA ILE A 602 -3.97 -14.34 31.58
C ILE A 602 -5.43 -14.39 31.15
N SER A 603 -5.82 -13.56 30.17
CA SER A 603 -7.10 -13.70 29.50
C SER A 603 -6.98 -13.55 27.99
N TYR A 604 -7.84 -14.30 27.31
CA TYR A 604 -7.99 -14.28 25.87
C TYR A 604 -9.43 -13.92 25.52
N LEU A 605 -9.59 -13.03 24.54
CA LEU A 605 -10.86 -12.73 23.90
C LEU A 605 -10.69 -12.92 22.40
N ILE A 606 -11.42 -13.87 21.81
CA ILE A 606 -11.44 -14.10 20.36
C ILE A 606 -12.78 -13.61 19.83
N SER A 607 -12.76 -12.71 18.85
CA SER A 607 -13.97 -12.36 18.09
C SER A 607 -13.93 -13.05 16.74
N ASP A 608 -14.93 -13.87 16.46
CA ASP A 608 -15.17 -14.48 15.16
C ASP A 608 -16.39 -13.84 14.54
N ALA A 609 -16.17 -12.90 13.62
CA ALA A 609 -17.21 -12.08 13.03
C ALA A 609 -17.28 -12.19 11.51
N LYS A 610 -18.46 -11.88 10.99
CA LYS A 610 -18.75 -11.64 9.58
C LYS A 610 -19.31 -10.23 9.47
N ILE A 611 -18.66 -9.40 8.68
CA ILE A 611 -19.07 -8.01 8.45
C ILE A 611 -19.61 -7.90 7.04
N THR A 612 -20.87 -7.51 6.91
CA THR A 612 -21.48 -7.13 5.62
C THR A 612 -21.71 -5.63 5.61
N GLU A 613 -21.10 -4.92 4.68
CA GLU A 613 -21.26 -3.48 4.54
C GLU A 613 -21.65 -3.10 3.10
N VAL A 614 -22.81 -2.48 2.97
CA VAL A 614 -23.40 -2.07 1.70
C VAL A 614 -23.68 -0.57 1.76
N SER A 615 -23.38 0.14 0.69
CA SER A 615 -23.77 1.54 0.53
C SER A 615 -24.33 1.81 -0.86
N SER A 616 -25.44 2.54 -0.91
CA SER A 616 -26.09 2.92 -2.17
C SER A 616 -26.49 4.39 -2.18
N SER A 617 -26.48 4.98 -3.36
CA SER A 617 -26.89 6.37 -3.60
C SER A 617 -27.68 6.44 -4.90
N LEU A 618 -28.88 7.03 -4.86
CA LEU A 618 -29.79 7.14 -6.01
C LEU A 618 -30.00 5.83 -6.78
N GLY A 619 -30.02 4.70 -6.07
CA GLY A 619 -30.18 3.36 -6.66
C GLY A 619 -28.91 2.71 -7.19
N GLY A 620 -27.79 3.43 -7.24
CA GLY A 620 -26.48 2.92 -7.62
C GLY A 620 -25.67 2.42 -6.42
N LEU A 621 -25.00 1.27 -6.59
CA LEU A 621 -24.25 0.60 -5.53
C LEU A 621 -22.83 1.16 -5.43
N THR A 622 -22.51 1.87 -4.36
CA THR A 622 -21.19 2.53 -4.16
C THR A 622 -20.20 1.70 -3.34
N LYS A 623 -20.70 0.73 -2.56
CA LYS A 623 -19.91 -0.22 -1.77
C LYS A 623 -20.72 -1.49 -1.55
N SER A 624 -20.09 -2.64 -1.73
CA SER A 624 -20.64 -3.92 -1.30
C SER A 624 -19.52 -4.88 -0.94
N GLU A 625 -19.37 -5.13 0.35
CA GLU A 625 -18.29 -5.94 0.91
C GLU A 625 -18.87 -6.90 1.94
N GLN A 626 -18.48 -8.18 1.87
CA GLN A 626 -18.72 -9.16 2.92
C GLN A 626 -17.39 -9.81 3.27
N LEU A 627 -16.91 -9.57 4.49
CA LEU A 627 -15.56 -9.95 4.91
C LEU A 627 -15.61 -10.79 6.20
N PRO A 628 -14.88 -11.91 6.27
CA PRO A 628 -14.59 -12.53 7.55
C PRO A 628 -13.70 -11.58 8.37
N TYR A 629 -14.01 -11.45 9.64
CA TYR A 629 -13.25 -10.66 10.59
C TYR A 629 -13.00 -11.51 11.83
N LYS A 630 -11.77 -12.04 11.95
CA LYS A 630 -11.34 -12.70 13.17
C LYS A 630 -10.23 -11.89 13.83
N ASN A 631 -10.35 -11.66 15.13
CA ASN A 631 -9.31 -11.02 15.90
C ASN A 631 -9.18 -11.66 17.28
N GLN A 632 -8.07 -11.35 17.94
CA GLN A 632 -7.85 -11.72 19.33
C GLN A 632 -7.37 -10.51 20.13
N THR A 633 -7.69 -10.53 21.42
CA THR A 633 -7.13 -9.65 22.45
C THR A 633 -6.57 -10.53 23.55
N THR A 634 -5.33 -10.24 23.95
CA THR A 634 -4.61 -10.96 24.99
C THR A 634 -4.26 -10.00 26.11
N THR A 635 -4.64 -10.33 27.34
CA THR A 635 -4.24 -9.60 28.54
C THR A 635 -3.35 -10.48 29.40
N VAL A 636 -2.20 -9.96 29.80
CA VAL A 636 -1.29 -10.61 30.75
C VAL A 636 -1.04 -9.64 31.91
N LEU A 637 -1.29 -10.10 33.13
CA LEU A 637 -0.98 -9.36 34.35
C LEU A 637 0.09 -10.08 35.17
N VAL A 638 1.04 -9.29 35.66
CA VAL A 638 2.17 -9.71 36.50
C VAL A 638 2.10 -8.95 37.82
N GLY A 639 2.47 -9.59 38.94
CA GLY A 639 2.26 -9.05 40.28
C GLY A 639 1.17 -9.83 41.01
N ASN A 640 0.16 -9.12 41.52
CA ASN A 640 -0.99 -9.70 42.19
C ASN A 640 -2.22 -8.78 42.07
N HIS A 641 -3.34 -9.18 42.66
CA HIS A 641 -4.60 -8.43 42.65
C HIS A 641 -4.48 -7.00 43.22
N THR A 642 -3.61 -6.79 44.20
CA THR A 642 -3.44 -5.47 44.83
C THR A 642 -2.49 -4.57 44.04
N PHE A 643 -1.43 -5.14 43.48
CA PHE A 643 -0.38 -4.41 42.79
C PHE A 643 0.09 -5.16 41.54
N ASN A 644 -0.25 -4.63 40.37
CA ASN A 644 0.11 -5.17 39.07
C ASN A 644 0.36 -4.06 38.03
N ASN A 645 0.55 -4.47 36.78
CA ASN A 645 0.87 -3.59 35.64
C ASN A 645 -0.33 -2.79 35.06
N LEU A 646 -1.47 -2.71 35.74
CA LEU A 646 -2.58 -1.81 35.40
C LEU A 646 -2.42 -0.43 36.06
N ASN A 647 -3.30 0.52 35.71
CA ASN A 647 -3.42 1.85 36.36
C ASN A 647 -2.12 2.69 36.39
N PHE A 648 -1.25 2.55 35.39
CA PHE A 648 0.00 3.31 35.30
C PHE A 648 0.22 3.91 33.92
N SER A 649 0.25 3.05 32.89
CA SER A 649 0.27 3.45 31.49
C SER A 649 -0.93 2.85 30.77
N THR A 650 -1.25 3.35 29.57
CA THR A 650 -2.21 2.66 28.70
C THR A 650 -1.72 1.23 28.46
N ASN A 651 -2.61 0.25 28.63
CA ASN A 651 -2.28 -1.13 28.31
C ASN A 651 -1.80 -1.21 26.85
N PRO A 652 -0.65 -1.84 26.61
CA PRO A 652 -0.14 -1.97 25.26
C PRO A 652 -1.10 -2.84 24.44
N ASN A 653 -1.76 -2.24 23.46
CA ASN A 653 -2.56 -2.96 22.49
C ASN A 653 -1.63 -3.74 21.56
N VAL A 654 -1.30 -4.98 21.92
CA VAL A 654 -0.60 -5.91 21.02
C VAL A 654 -1.62 -6.45 20.02
N ARG A 655 -1.41 -6.15 18.75
CA ARG A 655 -2.21 -6.70 17.64
C ARG A 655 -1.33 -7.55 16.74
N ARG A 656 -1.72 -8.81 16.57
CA ARG A 656 -1.13 -9.74 15.58
C ARG A 656 -2.24 -10.20 14.63
N SER A 657 -1.85 -10.61 13.42
CA SER A 657 -2.77 -11.27 12.50
C SER A 657 -3.28 -12.57 13.13
N PHE A 658 -4.57 -12.86 12.98
CA PHE A 658 -5.22 -14.04 13.54
C PHE A 658 -5.76 -14.90 12.39
N PRO A 659 -5.63 -16.24 12.44
CA PRO A 659 -6.10 -17.10 11.36
C PRO A 659 -7.62 -16.98 11.19
N VAL A 660 -8.09 -16.96 9.93
CA VAL A 660 -9.53 -17.00 9.61
C VAL A 660 -10.03 -18.43 9.48
N GLU A 661 -9.14 -19.37 9.15
CA GLU A 661 -9.46 -20.79 9.19
C GLU A 661 -9.40 -21.35 10.60
N GLY A 662 -10.26 -22.33 10.87
CA GLY A 662 -10.21 -23.10 12.09
C GLY A 662 -9.07 -24.12 12.08
N ASP A 663 -7.85 -23.67 12.35
CA ASP A 663 -6.69 -24.54 12.58
C ASP A 663 -6.15 -24.39 14.01
N TYR A 664 -6.10 -25.50 14.75
CA TYR A 664 -5.71 -25.50 16.16
C TYR A 664 -4.27 -25.00 16.39
N ASN A 665 -3.31 -25.39 15.55
CA ASN A 665 -1.91 -24.97 15.69
C ASN A 665 -1.73 -23.49 15.33
N ALA A 666 -2.44 -23.00 14.33
CA ALA A 666 -2.43 -21.60 13.94
C ALA A 666 -3.02 -20.71 15.04
N LEU A 667 -4.13 -21.15 15.66
CA LEU A 667 -4.73 -20.46 16.80
C LEU A 667 -3.75 -20.36 17.97
N ARG A 668 -3.12 -21.47 18.35
CA ARG A 668 -2.13 -21.49 19.42
C ARG A 668 -0.90 -20.66 19.11
N THR A 669 -0.40 -20.71 17.88
CA THR A 669 0.74 -19.88 17.44
C THR A 669 0.41 -18.39 17.56
N SER A 670 -0.79 -17.97 17.16
CA SER A 670 -1.24 -16.59 17.30
C SER A 670 -1.34 -16.17 18.77
N LEU A 671 -1.97 -17.00 19.61
CA LEU A 671 -2.13 -16.74 21.05
C LEU A 671 -0.75 -16.62 21.73
N TRP A 672 0.11 -17.63 21.56
CA TRP A 672 1.49 -17.66 22.06
C TRP A 672 2.26 -16.38 21.72
N ALA A 673 2.29 -15.98 20.44
CA ALA A 673 3.04 -14.82 20.00
C ALA A 673 2.54 -13.53 20.65
N THR A 674 1.22 -13.40 20.85
CA THR A 674 0.67 -12.24 21.59
C THR A 674 0.93 -12.30 23.09
N THR A 675 0.86 -13.47 23.70
CA THR A 675 1.08 -13.65 25.15
C THR A 675 2.51 -13.34 25.53
N ASP A 676 3.49 -13.81 24.76
CA ASP A 676 4.90 -13.53 24.96
C ASP A 676 5.19 -12.02 24.93
N GLU A 677 4.66 -11.30 23.94
CA GLU A 677 4.84 -9.86 23.82
C GLU A 677 4.10 -9.08 24.93
N CYS A 678 2.86 -9.46 25.24
CA CYS A 678 2.10 -8.86 26.34
C CYS A 678 2.81 -9.06 27.68
N TYR A 679 3.39 -10.24 27.94
CA TYR A 679 4.14 -10.52 29.15
C TYR A 679 5.38 -9.64 29.28
N LYS A 680 6.22 -9.55 28.23
CA LYS A 680 7.42 -8.71 28.24
C LYS A 680 7.11 -7.25 28.56
N LYS A 681 6.04 -6.72 27.97
CA LYS A 681 5.55 -5.36 28.25
C LYS A 681 4.96 -5.23 29.65
N ALA A 682 4.18 -6.21 30.11
CA ALA A 682 3.59 -6.21 31.44
C ALA A 682 4.65 -6.12 32.55
N VAL A 683 5.74 -6.88 32.42
CA VAL A 683 6.86 -6.83 33.38
C VAL A 683 7.53 -5.46 33.37
N GLN A 684 7.82 -4.89 32.19
CA GLN A 684 8.40 -3.54 32.09
C GLN A 684 7.49 -2.47 32.71
N THR A 685 6.18 -2.55 32.45
CA THR A 685 5.18 -1.64 33.02
C THR A 685 5.10 -1.78 34.54
N LEU A 686 5.14 -3.00 35.09
CA LEU A 686 5.13 -3.23 36.54
C LEU A 686 6.34 -2.60 37.23
N GLU A 687 7.54 -2.79 36.69
CA GLU A 687 8.76 -2.23 37.27
C GLU A 687 8.78 -0.70 37.14
N SER A 688 8.35 -0.17 35.99
CA SER A 688 8.21 1.28 35.81
C SER A 688 7.20 1.90 36.79
N LYS A 689 6.06 1.21 37.02
CA LYS A 689 5.05 1.62 38.00
C LYS A 689 5.64 1.65 39.41
N ARG A 690 6.37 0.61 39.80
CA ARG A 690 7.04 0.51 41.11
C ARG A 690 7.98 1.69 41.33
N THR A 691 8.88 1.95 40.38
CA THR A 691 9.83 3.08 40.47
C THR A 691 9.12 4.44 40.51
N ALA A 692 8.06 4.63 39.73
CA ALA A 692 7.33 5.89 39.71
C ALA A 692 6.60 6.17 41.04
N ILE A 693 5.99 5.15 41.63
CA ILE A 693 5.32 5.27 42.95
C ILE A 693 6.34 5.53 44.06
N GLU A 694 7.54 4.92 44.00
CA GLU A 694 8.62 5.20 44.96
C GLU A 694 9.14 6.63 44.87
N GLN A 695 9.15 7.23 43.68
CA GLN A 695 9.61 8.60 43.45
C GLN A 695 8.55 9.66 43.77
N GLN A 696 7.26 9.28 43.80
CA GLN A 696 6.15 10.19 44.05
C GLN A 696 5.70 10.13 45.50
N ASN A 697 5.35 11.28 46.07
CA ASN A 697 4.84 11.37 47.44
C ASN A 697 3.32 11.12 47.46
N ILE A 698 2.90 9.93 46.99
CA ILE A 698 1.49 9.52 46.90
C ILE A 698 0.96 9.22 48.31
N PRO A 699 -0.24 9.70 48.69
CA PRO A 699 -0.89 9.35 49.95
C PRO A 699 -1.06 7.83 50.12
N GLU A 700 -0.93 7.32 51.35
CA GLU A 700 -1.07 5.88 51.63
C GLU A 700 -2.46 5.31 51.27
N GLU A 701 -3.50 6.14 51.29
CA GLU A 701 -4.85 5.75 50.87
C GLU A 701 -4.91 5.41 49.37
N GLU A 702 -4.21 6.19 48.54
CA GLU A 702 -4.13 5.96 47.09
C GLU A 702 -3.23 4.77 46.74
N LYS A 703 -2.21 4.48 47.56
CA LYS A 703 -1.33 3.29 47.38
C LYS A 703 -2.05 1.96 47.66
N ASN A 704 -3.10 1.97 48.47
CA ASN A 704 -3.79 0.76 48.93
C ASN A 704 -5.04 0.40 48.10
N ILE A 705 -5.34 1.16 47.04
CA ILE A 705 -6.44 0.83 46.12
C ILE A 705 -6.01 -0.39 45.28
N PRO A 706 -6.73 -1.53 45.35
CA PRO A 706 -6.37 -2.71 44.58
C PRO A 706 -6.44 -2.45 43.09
N ASP A 707 -5.40 -2.84 42.35
CA ASP A 707 -5.36 -2.70 40.91
C ASP A 707 -6.38 -3.59 40.17
N PHE A 708 -6.74 -4.75 40.74
CA PHE A 708 -7.58 -5.74 40.09
C PHE A 708 -8.39 -6.58 41.08
N THR A 709 -9.71 -6.41 41.12
CA THR A 709 -10.60 -7.16 42.02
C THR A 709 -10.95 -8.54 41.47
N ALA A 710 -10.82 -9.59 42.28
CA ALA A 710 -11.27 -10.93 41.93
C ALA A 710 -12.81 -11.00 41.90
N VAL A 711 -13.36 -11.73 40.92
CA VAL A 711 -14.81 -11.93 40.75
C VAL A 711 -15.13 -13.42 40.92
N PRO A 712 -16.29 -13.81 41.50
CA PRO A 712 -16.68 -15.21 41.58
C PRO A 712 -16.69 -15.87 40.20
N ILE A 713 -16.28 -17.15 40.13
CA ILE A 713 -16.29 -17.93 38.88
C ILE A 713 -17.70 -17.92 38.30
N GLN A 714 -17.83 -17.47 37.06
CA GLN A 714 -19.06 -17.52 36.29
C GLN A 714 -18.77 -18.21 34.95
N THR A 715 -19.57 -19.23 34.63
CA THR A 715 -19.66 -19.79 33.28
C THR A 715 -21.02 -19.42 32.74
N GLN A 716 -21.06 -18.65 31.66
CA GLN A 716 -22.31 -18.22 31.05
C GLN A 716 -22.25 -18.41 29.54
N LEU A 717 -23.26 -19.06 28.96
CA LEU A 717 -23.51 -18.96 27.53
C LEU A 717 -24.64 -17.96 27.31
N LEU A 718 -24.34 -16.90 26.56
CA LEU A 718 -25.31 -15.90 26.14
C LEU A 718 -25.52 -16.06 24.63
N SER A 719 -26.73 -16.49 24.24
CA SER A 719 -27.09 -16.65 22.84
C SER A 719 -28.01 -15.50 22.41
N VAL A 720 -27.58 -14.77 21.39
CA VAL A 720 -28.42 -13.88 20.57
C VAL A 720 -28.61 -14.55 19.21
N GLU A 721 -29.78 -14.37 18.60
CA GLU A 721 -30.06 -14.88 17.26
C GLU A 721 -29.15 -14.20 16.21
N LYS A 722 -28.45 -14.99 15.40
CA LYS A 722 -27.60 -14.50 14.31
C LYS A 722 -28.46 -14.19 13.09
N ALA A 723 -28.13 -13.10 12.38
CA ALA A 723 -28.82 -12.77 11.15
C ALA A 723 -28.42 -13.66 9.97
N ASP A 724 -27.14 -14.05 9.90
CA ASP A 724 -26.47 -14.70 8.75
C ASP A 724 -27.03 -14.22 7.40
N VAL A 725 -27.01 -12.90 7.23
CA VAL A 725 -27.70 -12.26 6.11
C VAL A 725 -26.98 -12.52 4.78
N ASN A 726 -27.77 -12.73 3.73
CA ASN A 726 -27.26 -12.76 2.37
C ASN A 726 -26.88 -11.34 1.92
N GLN A 727 -25.64 -11.14 1.45
CA GLN A 727 -25.15 -9.85 0.95
C GLN A 727 -26.07 -9.24 -0.11
N GLN A 728 -26.63 -10.04 -1.01
CA GLN A 728 -27.52 -9.57 -2.08
C GLN A 728 -28.86 -9.02 -1.56
N GLU A 729 -29.34 -9.51 -0.42
CA GLU A 729 -30.56 -8.98 0.21
C GLU A 729 -30.31 -7.59 0.80
N VAL A 730 -29.14 -7.40 1.42
CA VAL A 730 -28.69 -6.10 1.93
C VAL A 730 -28.51 -5.11 0.78
N GLU A 731 -27.89 -5.52 -0.33
CA GLU A 731 -27.76 -4.72 -1.56
C GLU A 731 -29.12 -4.26 -2.10
N LYS A 732 -30.07 -5.19 -2.21
CA LYS A 732 -31.41 -4.89 -2.70
C LYS A 732 -32.11 -3.87 -1.81
N LEU A 733 -32.07 -4.04 -0.49
CA LEU A 733 -32.69 -3.10 0.45
C LEU A 733 -32.03 -1.71 0.35
N ALA A 734 -30.70 -1.64 0.38
CA ALA A 734 -29.98 -0.36 0.28
C ALA A 734 -30.29 0.37 -1.04
N ASN A 735 -30.29 -0.35 -2.16
CA ASN A 735 -30.65 0.19 -3.47
C ASN A 735 -32.09 0.72 -3.45
N GLU A 736 -33.07 -0.09 -3.04
CA GLU A 736 -34.49 0.31 -3.02
C GLU A 736 -34.77 1.53 -2.13
N LEU A 737 -34.10 1.64 -0.97
CA LEU A 737 -34.25 2.80 -0.09
C LEU A 737 -33.58 4.04 -0.68
N SER A 738 -32.39 3.90 -1.29
CA SER A 738 -31.69 5.04 -1.88
C SER A 738 -32.40 5.61 -3.12
N LYS A 739 -33.19 4.78 -3.84
CA LYS A 739 -34.00 5.22 -4.99
C LYS A 739 -35.10 6.21 -4.63
N VAL A 740 -35.52 6.30 -3.36
CA VAL A 740 -36.54 7.26 -2.93
C VAL A 740 -36.12 8.69 -3.29
N PHE A 741 -34.83 9.01 -3.15
CA PHE A 741 -34.27 10.32 -3.45
C PHE A 741 -34.23 10.67 -4.95
N GLU A 742 -34.42 9.70 -5.87
CA GLU A 742 -34.46 10.01 -7.31
C GLU A 742 -35.60 10.99 -7.69
N ASN A 743 -36.65 11.05 -6.88
CA ASN A 743 -37.80 11.92 -7.12
C ASN A 743 -37.63 13.33 -6.52
N TYR A 744 -36.51 13.60 -5.85
CA TYR A 744 -36.27 14.84 -5.10
C TYR A 744 -34.93 15.48 -5.53
N PRO A 745 -34.90 16.15 -6.71
CA PRO A 745 -33.67 16.70 -7.29
C PRO A 745 -33.03 17.84 -6.47
N GLU A 746 -33.73 18.40 -5.49
CA GLU A 746 -33.22 19.40 -4.54
C GLU A 746 -32.13 18.85 -3.60
N PHE A 747 -32.05 17.52 -3.44
CA PHE A 747 -31.01 16.87 -2.67
C PHE A 747 -29.70 16.80 -3.47
N ILE A 748 -28.68 17.47 -2.95
CA ILE A 748 -27.35 17.51 -3.56
C ILE A 748 -26.53 16.25 -3.23
N ASN A 749 -26.90 15.53 -2.17
CA ASN A 749 -26.28 14.28 -1.74
C ASN A 749 -27.31 13.40 -1.03
N SER A 750 -27.29 12.10 -1.30
CA SER A 750 -28.06 11.11 -0.55
C SER A 750 -27.31 9.79 -0.48
N LYS A 751 -27.29 9.13 0.68
CA LYS A 751 -26.59 7.86 0.87
C LYS A 751 -27.30 6.99 1.89
N VAL A 752 -27.58 5.76 1.51
CA VAL A 752 -27.99 4.69 2.41
C VAL A 752 -26.79 3.80 2.70
N ASN A 753 -26.48 3.57 3.98
CA ASN A 753 -25.47 2.63 4.44
C ASN A 753 -26.13 1.58 5.33
N ILE A 754 -25.88 0.30 5.04
CA ILE A 754 -26.30 -0.80 5.89
C ILE A 754 -25.06 -1.59 6.27
N LYS A 755 -24.80 -1.67 7.57
CA LYS A 755 -23.71 -2.43 8.15
C LYS A 755 -24.25 -3.49 9.09
N VAL A 756 -24.00 -4.74 8.76
CA VAL A 756 -24.38 -5.92 9.56
C VAL A 756 -23.11 -6.52 10.14
N PHE A 757 -23.07 -6.65 11.45
CA PHE A 757 -21.99 -7.26 12.21
C PHE A 757 -22.55 -8.45 12.98
N ASP A 758 -22.18 -9.65 12.56
CA ASP A 758 -22.54 -10.90 13.23
C ASP A 758 -21.26 -11.51 13.81
N ALA A 759 -21.18 -11.71 15.12
CA ALA A 759 -19.99 -12.20 15.80
C ALA A 759 -20.27 -13.25 16.88
N ASN A 760 -19.33 -14.17 17.05
CA ASN A 760 -19.14 -14.92 18.28
C ASN A 760 -17.96 -14.31 19.03
N VAL A 761 -18.16 -13.93 20.28
CA VAL A 761 -17.10 -13.51 21.19
C VAL A 761 -16.85 -14.64 22.19
N LEU A 762 -15.65 -15.20 22.15
CA LEU A 762 -15.19 -16.24 23.06
C LEU A 762 -14.25 -15.59 24.06
N TYR A 763 -14.47 -15.83 25.35
CA TYR A 763 -13.60 -15.36 26.41
C TYR A 763 -13.22 -16.48 27.36
N LEU A 764 -11.94 -16.53 27.70
CA LEU A 764 -11.40 -17.43 28.72
C LEU A 764 -10.31 -16.69 29.50
N ASN A 765 -10.27 -16.87 30.81
CA ASN A 765 -9.17 -16.42 31.63
C ASN A 765 -8.62 -17.53 32.55
N SER A 766 -7.47 -17.26 33.17
CA SER A 766 -6.77 -18.19 34.07
C SER A 766 -7.49 -18.45 35.41
N GLU A 767 -8.55 -17.69 35.70
CA GLU A 767 -9.45 -17.91 36.85
C GLU A 767 -10.66 -18.78 36.48
N ASN A 768 -10.65 -19.37 35.27
CA ASN A 768 -11.70 -20.22 34.71
C ASN A 768 -13.04 -19.51 34.44
N ILE A 769 -13.03 -18.18 34.29
CA ILE A 769 -14.19 -17.48 33.72
C ILE A 769 -14.23 -17.77 32.23
N LYS A 770 -15.31 -18.42 31.80
CA LYS A 770 -15.52 -18.86 30.41
C LYS A 770 -16.89 -18.40 29.94
N TYR A 771 -16.94 -17.70 28.82
CA TYR A 771 -18.21 -17.41 28.16
C TYR A 771 -18.09 -17.42 26.64
N LEU A 772 -19.19 -17.78 26.01
CA LEU A 772 -19.44 -17.59 24.59
C LEU A 772 -20.64 -16.65 24.48
N GLN A 773 -20.45 -15.53 23.82
CA GLN A 773 -21.48 -14.54 23.57
C GLN A 773 -21.67 -14.36 22.06
N ALA A 774 -22.84 -14.71 21.55
CA ALA A 774 -23.24 -14.27 20.22
C ALA A 774 -23.63 -12.79 20.27
N PHE A 775 -23.13 -12.01 19.32
CA PHE A 775 -23.37 -10.59 19.20
C PHE A 775 -23.80 -10.28 17.77
N GLY A 776 -24.98 -9.69 17.62
CA GLY A 776 -25.47 -9.17 16.35
C GLY A 776 -25.70 -7.66 16.48
N LEU A 777 -25.29 -6.91 15.47
CA LEU A 777 -25.59 -5.49 15.36
C LEU A 777 -25.79 -5.14 13.90
N THR A 778 -26.97 -4.61 13.58
CA THR A 778 -27.24 -3.98 12.29
C THR A 778 -27.45 -2.49 12.48
N LYS A 779 -26.67 -1.69 11.75
CA LYS A 779 -26.87 -0.25 11.63
C LYS A 779 -27.33 0.04 10.21
N LEU A 780 -28.49 0.69 10.08
CA LEU A 780 -28.92 1.34 8.85
C LEU A 780 -28.85 2.84 9.07
N SER A 781 -28.11 3.57 8.24
CA SER A 781 -28.15 5.02 8.21
C SER A 781 -28.49 5.56 6.83
N VAL A 782 -29.28 6.62 6.80
CA VAL A 782 -29.63 7.38 5.62
C VAL A 782 -29.19 8.81 5.88
N ASN A 783 -28.23 9.28 5.08
CA ASN A 783 -27.71 10.63 5.15
C ASN A 783 -28.18 11.37 3.90
N ALA A 784 -28.70 12.58 4.06
CA ALA A 784 -29.11 13.41 2.95
C ALA A 784 -28.74 14.87 3.19
N SER A 785 -28.46 15.59 2.11
CA SER A 785 -28.06 16.99 2.17
C SER A 785 -28.79 17.80 1.11
N ILE A 786 -29.29 18.98 1.48
CA ILE A 786 -29.81 20.00 0.57
C ILE A 786 -28.96 21.27 0.68
N LYS A 787 -29.08 22.15 -0.31
CA LYS A 787 -28.46 23.47 -0.27
C LYS A 787 -29.53 24.55 -0.36
N THR A 788 -29.56 25.46 0.60
CA THR A 788 -30.52 26.58 0.61
C THR A 788 -30.18 27.63 -0.45
N ALA A 789 -31.11 28.56 -0.69
CA ALA A 789 -30.89 29.68 -1.60
C ALA A 789 -29.75 30.61 -1.13
N GLU A 790 -29.54 30.72 0.18
CA GLU A 790 -28.46 31.48 0.82
C GLU A 790 -27.12 30.73 0.77
N GLY A 791 -27.12 29.49 0.28
CA GLY A 791 -25.93 28.67 0.09
C GLY A 791 -25.52 27.83 1.31
N GLU A 792 -26.34 27.79 2.35
CA GLU A 792 -26.16 26.91 3.52
C GLU A 792 -26.42 25.45 3.12
N VAL A 793 -25.58 24.53 3.61
CA VAL A 793 -25.79 23.09 3.40
C VAL A 793 -26.45 22.51 4.64
N LEU A 794 -27.72 22.15 4.51
CA LEU A 794 -28.46 21.45 5.56
C LEU A 794 -28.24 19.95 5.40
N ASN A 795 -27.95 19.27 6.50
CA ASN A 795 -27.77 17.83 6.55
C ASN A 795 -28.77 17.24 7.52
N ASP A 796 -29.37 16.12 7.16
CA ASP A 796 -30.17 15.31 8.07
C ASP A 796 -29.72 13.85 7.99
N GLU A 797 -29.89 13.14 9.09
CA GLU A 797 -29.54 11.74 9.22
C GLU A 797 -30.65 10.96 9.92
N PHE A 798 -31.15 9.94 9.24
CA PHE A 798 -31.98 8.91 9.83
C PHE A 798 -31.12 7.69 10.16
N ILE A 799 -31.12 7.25 11.42
CA ILE A 799 -30.43 6.04 11.86
C ILE A 799 -31.41 5.06 12.49
N CYS A 800 -31.29 3.79 12.13
CA CYS A 800 -31.96 2.68 12.76
C CYS A 800 -30.94 1.62 13.20
N TYR A 801 -31.16 1.05 14.38
CA TYR A 801 -30.37 -0.06 14.90
C TYR A 801 -31.26 -1.27 15.15
N GLY A 802 -30.72 -2.46 14.89
CA GLY A 802 -31.30 -3.74 15.30
C GLY A 802 -30.22 -4.65 15.85
N ASN A 803 -30.56 -5.59 16.75
CA ASN A 803 -29.60 -6.60 17.22
C ASN A 803 -29.38 -7.71 16.19
N SER A 804 -30.12 -7.69 15.08
CA SER A 804 -29.90 -8.53 13.89
C SER A 804 -30.51 -7.83 12.67
N TYR A 805 -30.16 -8.26 11.45
CA TYR A 805 -30.72 -7.69 10.22
C TYR A 805 -32.25 -7.83 10.17
N ASN A 806 -32.78 -8.96 10.65
CA ASN A 806 -34.20 -9.27 10.69
C ASN A 806 -34.99 -8.41 11.70
N GLN A 807 -34.30 -7.70 12.59
CA GLN A 807 -34.91 -6.77 13.54
C GLN A 807 -34.98 -5.33 13.02
N LEU A 808 -34.49 -5.07 11.80
CA LEU A 808 -34.77 -3.79 11.15
C LEU A 808 -36.28 -3.66 10.88
N PRO A 809 -36.84 -2.44 10.93
CA PRO A 809 -38.20 -2.18 10.48
C PRO A 809 -38.40 -2.68 9.04
N ASP A 810 -39.64 -3.04 8.71
CA ASP A 810 -39.96 -3.44 7.35
C ASP A 810 -39.65 -2.30 6.36
N LYS A 811 -39.44 -2.69 5.10
CA LYS A 811 -39.04 -1.75 4.04
C LYS A 811 -39.97 -0.55 3.88
N GLU A 812 -41.29 -0.74 3.99
CA GLU A 812 -42.25 0.35 3.79
C GLU A 812 -42.21 1.31 4.97
N THR A 813 -42.03 0.80 6.19
CA THR A 813 -41.75 1.64 7.37
C THR A 813 -40.45 2.44 7.20
N LEU A 814 -39.38 1.82 6.71
CA LEU A 814 -38.11 2.52 6.45
C LEU A 814 -38.27 3.62 5.38
N LYS A 815 -38.96 3.33 4.27
CA LYS A 815 -39.27 4.34 3.24
C LYS A 815 -40.07 5.50 3.79
N ASN A 816 -41.08 5.23 4.61
CA ASN A 816 -41.90 6.27 5.24
C ASN A 816 -41.06 7.15 6.17
N SER A 817 -40.09 6.59 6.90
CA SER A 817 -39.15 7.37 7.71
C SER A 817 -38.26 8.25 6.84
N ILE A 818 -37.76 7.74 5.71
CA ILE A 818 -36.99 8.54 4.74
C ILE A 818 -37.86 9.67 4.16
N LEU A 819 -39.11 9.41 3.79
CA LEU A 819 -40.03 10.43 3.28
C LEU A 819 -40.34 11.52 4.32
N LYS A 820 -40.45 11.14 5.60
CA LYS A 820 -40.60 12.11 6.69
C LYS A 820 -39.36 12.98 6.85
N MET A 821 -38.16 12.38 6.80
CA MET A 821 -36.88 13.10 6.82
C MET A 821 -36.77 14.07 5.63
N ILE A 822 -37.18 13.63 4.43
CA ILE A 822 -37.22 14.48 3.25
C ILE A 822 -38.18 15.65 3.45
N ALA A 823 -39.36 15.44 4.05
CA ALA A 823 -40.34 16.49 4.26
C ALA A 823 -39.96 17.52 5.34
N THR A 824 -38.97 17.22 6.19
CA THR A 824 -38.48 18.14 7.23
C THR A 824 -37.31 19.01 6.79
N MET A 825 -36.67 18.66 5.68
CA MET A 825 -35.61 19.44 5.03
C MET A 825 -36.22 20.35 3.97
#